data_AF-A0A418RRX6-F1
#
_entry.id   AF-A0A418RRX6-F1
#
_cell.length_a   1.000
_cell.length_b   1.000
_cell.length_c   1.000
_cell.angle_alpha   90.00
_cell.angle_beta   90.00
_cell.angle_gamma   90.00
#
_symmetry.space_group_name_H-M   'P 1'
#
loop_
_entity.id
_entity.type
_entity.pdbx_description
1 polymer ?
#
loop_
_entity_poly.entity_id
_entity_poly.type
_entity_poly.pdbx_seq_one_letter_code
_entity_poly.pdbx_strand_id
1 'polypeptide(L)'
;MTGSQAQTIDLRDALNKHLNARSLSKSISTLLQSKRKAIDYAPYYQRNYVWDNDKATFFIESILLGIEIPPLIMFIPASNKTKYEVIDGRQRFETLKRFFESDFKLSKKGLRSLSALKGLNFQSLEPEIQRVFLDTTIRIIEFSTLGEHPAQDELEDRIKKEIFWRYNSGITPLKTLEVQQAQHLEDNFTEILDAEFLANPIPEWIEQFKAIFFAKHSPNPLTNAECQAKIRELLVLEHFPINIYATTSSRRETVEWLYELYIENAENQDQILLGFQQKIGLIYQLFKVLNEKEWIIYQGVYWALVILEQNNIDVGLFFDKNTIRNLAAVIHKNISIFTGDKRGFSKITNQRFQYLADFVNMELNNKCFETIEFALYLNRRLKADEDEQQATIKTIDAINELETMRLNRPDAVTKTIEDLTEDMGRNTFLIRPAYQRQEVINIKKASGIIESMLLGIPLPTIFICRRDNGICEVVDGQQRLLSILGFLGKSYKNNKNQEAWSIKNHYKLFKNITILKELGGKKYDELSDDLQGRILDFELSVVYIDEKLNKHFDPIDLFIRLNNKPYPVKDHSFEMWNSYSERSIIEKIKTITKTYESWFYYRKDNKRMDNEELLTLFVYLSFKSCKNKSIHTVFETIDIYNSAPRSLTFRLSKLKITDWLSSAEGQKNTTNREEILNSINDVELFIQKVAVLTRTFQKSADDKDDLPELFNRLLGVKGKVRLQKPFYVLWFLLLGVDKLIIDEKAALIAKEVMFFFDNNQSLQRDETLTVKDIFKNNVDAFWTKINTN
;
A
#
# COMPACT_ATOMS: atom_id res chain seq x y z
N MET A 1 56.57 9.97 -2.77
CA MET A 1 55.26 9.39 -2.38
C MET A 1 54.20 10.43 -2.67
N THR A 2 53.62 10.36 -3.86
CA THR A 2 52.55 11.25 -4.33
C THR A 2 51.24 10.86 -3.65
N GLY A 3 50.70 11.75 -2.83
CA GLY A 3 49.38 11.54 -2.21
C GLY A 3 48.30 11.49 -3.29
N SER A 4 47.63 10.35 -3.41
CA SER A 4 46.42 10.24 -4.23
C SER A 4 45.33 11.08 -3.57
N GLN A 5 45.09 12.29 -4.08
CA GLN A 5 43.85 13.01 -3.80
C GLN A 5 42.71 12.14 -4.34
N ALA A 6 41.96 11.50 -3.43
CA ALA A 6 40.78 10.74 -3.78
C ALA A 6 39.80 11.70 -4.48
N GLN A 7 39.63 11.51 -5.80
CA GLN A 7 38.66 12.27 -6.57
C GLN A 7 37.27 12.03 -6.00
N THR A 8 36.57 13.12 -5.72
CA THR A 8 35.18 13.08 -5.27
C THR A 8 34.34 12.47 -6.39
N ILE A 9 33.68 11.35 -6.11
CA ILE A 9 32.81 10.70 -7.10
C ILE A 9 31.67 11.65 -7.45
N ASP A 10 31.67 12.20 -8.66
CA ASP A 10 30.54 12.96 -9.17
C ASP A 10 29.53 11.99 -9.82
N LEU A 11 28.35 11.89 -9.20
CA LEU A 11 27.26 11.02 -9.67
C LEU A 11 26.80 11.41 -11.08
N ARG A 12 26.92 12.69 -11.44
CA ARG A 12 26.57 13.18 -12.78
C ARG A 12 27.50 12.61 -13.84
N ASP A 13 28.81 12.67 -13.61
CA ASP A 13 29.81 12.13 -14.52
C ASP A 13 29.72 10.60 -14.57
N ALA A 14 29.46 9.96 -13.43
CA ALA A 14 29.19 8.53 -13.32
C ALA A 14 28.05 8.07 -14.24
N LEU A 15 26.89 8.72 -14.14
CA LEU A 15 25.71 8.33 -14.90
C LEU A 15 25.84 8.68 -16.39
N ASN A 16 26.44 9.82 -16.73
CA ASN A 16 26.57 10.24 -18.13
C ASN A 16 27.68 9.50 -18.91
N LYS A 17 28.80 9.17 -18.26
CA LYS A 17 29.99 8.64 -18.96
C LYS A 17 30.20 7.14 -18.74
N HIS A 18 29.69 6.59 -17.64
CA HIS A 18 30.00 5.23 -17.22
C HIS A 18 28.79 4.31 -17.19
N LEU A 19 27.54 4.79 -17.30
CA LEU A 19 26.38 3.91 -17.29
C LEU A 19 26.08 3.36 -18.68
N ASN A 20 26.04 2.03 -18.81
CA ASN A 20 25.51 1.34 -19.98
C ASN A 20 24.27 0.56 -19.58
N ALA A 21 23.17 0.77 -20.30
CA ALA A 21 21.91 0.08 -20.11
C ALA A 21 21.57 -0.72 -21.36
N ARG A 22 21.17 -1.98 -21.20
CA ARG A 22 20.76 -2.85 -22.31
C ARG A 22 19.45 -3.54 -21.99
N SER A 23 18.57 -3.62 -22.97
CA SER A 23 17.30 -4.35 -22.86
C SER A 23 17.42 -5.72 -23.51
N LEU A 24 17.00 -6.76 -22.79
CA LEU A 24 17.02 -8.16 -23.23
C LEU A 24 15.71 -8.84 -22.85
N SER A 25 15.34 -9.90 -23.57
CA SER A 25 14.20 -10.76 -23.23
C SER A 25 14.70 -12.18 -22.98
N LYS A 26 14.34 -12.78 -21.84
CA LYS A 26 14.71 -14.16 -21.49
C LYS A 26 13.48 -14.96 -21.08
N SER A 27 13.42 -16.23 -21.49
CA SER A 27 12.39 -17.16 -20.99
C SER A 27 12.53 -17.37 -19.48
N ILE A 28 11.43 -17.68 -18.80
CA ILE A 28 11.44 -18.03 -17.38
C ILE A 28 12.34 -19.26 -17.13
N SER A 29 12.32 -20.24 -18.03
CA SER A 29 13.24 -21.39 -17.98
C SER A 29 14.70 -20.96 -17.94
N THR A 30 15.12 -20.08 -18.85
CA THR A 30 16.49 -19.56 -18.89
C THR A 30 16.80 -18.75 -17.64
N LEU A 31 15.84 -17.94 -17.18
CA LEU A 31 16.02 -17.07 -16.02
C LEU A 31 16.23 -17.84 -14.71
N LEU A 32 15.48 -18.93 -14.50
CA LEU A 32 15.51 -19.71 -13.26
C LEU A 32 16.56 -20.82 -13.28
N GLN A 33 16.86 -21.41 -14.45
CA GLN A 33 17.72 -22.60 -14.55
C GLN A 33 19.13 -22.31 -15.07
N SER A 34 19.41 -21.09 -15.55
CA SER A 34 20.72 -20.75 -16.09
C SER A 34 21.82 -20.79 -15.03
N LYS A 35 22.78 -21.70 -15.21
CA LYS A 35 24.05 -21.72 -14.45
C LYS A 35 25.07 -20.67 -14.92
N ARG A 36 24.82 -19.98 -16.05
CA ARG A 36 25.77 -19.03 -16.64
C ARG A 36 25.92 -17.74 -15.83
N LYS A 37 24.85 -17.31 -15.17
CA LYS A 37 24.84 -16.12 -14.34
C LYS A 37 24.03 -16.34 -13.07
N ALA A 38 24.66 -16.18 -11.91
CA ALA A 38 24.00 -16.30 -10.61
C ALA A 38 23.21 -15.02 -10.31
N ILE A 39 21.93 -15.16 -9.97
CA ILE A 39 21.05 -14.03 -9.67
C ILE A 39 20.96 -13.85 -8.16
N ASP A 40 21.57 -12.78 -7.68
CA ASP A 40 21.37 -12.25 -6.33
C ASP A 40 20.14 -11.35 -6.34
N TYR A 41 19.00 -11.92 -5.96
CA TYR A 41 17.73 -11.23 -5.89
C TYR A 41 17.48 -10.52 -4.54
N ALA A 42 18.38 -10.70 -3.57
CA ALA A 42 18.26 -10.11 -2.24
C ALA A 42 19.57 -9.43 -1.77
N PRO A 43 20.16 -8.51 -2.57
CA PRO A 43 21.30 -7.71 -2.12
C PRO A 43 20.93 -6.88 -0.89
N TYR A 44 21.94 -6.36 -0.19
CA TYR A 44 21.77 -5.73 1.12
C TYR A 44 20.73 -4.60 1.13
N TYR A 45 20.57 -3.83 0.05
CA TYR A 45 19.62 -2.72 -0.07
C TYR A 45 18.18 -3.14 -0.42
N GLN A 46 17.90 -4.43 -0.64
CA GLN A 46 16.56 -4.94 -0.90
C GLN A 46 15.76 -5.25 0.39
N ARG A 47 14.43 -5.26 0.25
CA ARG A 47 13.47 -5.16 1.36
C ARG A 47 12.64 -6.42 1.72
N ASN A 48 13.16 -7.58 2.11
CA ASN A 48 12.34 -8.78 2.42
C ASN A 48 11.26 -9.19 1.36
N TYR A 49 10.71 -10.40 1.45
CA TYR A 49 9.58 -10.78 0.60
C TYR A 49 8.28 -10.43 1.31
N VAL A 50 7.45 -9.56 0.72
CA VAL A 50 6.26 -9.00 1.37
C VAL A 50 4.95 -9.43 0.73
N TRP A 51 4.97 -10.02 -0.47
CA TRP A 51 3.75 -10.49 -1.11
C TRP A 51 3.10 -11.61 -0.29
N ASP A 52 1.78 -11.56 -0.17
CA ASP A 52 0.97 -12.66 0.30
C ASP A 52 0.74 -13.68 -0.83
N ASN A 53 0.05 -14.77 -0.50
CA ASN A 53 -0.20 -15.82 -1.48
C ASN A 53 -1.14 -15.35 -2.60
N ASP A 54 -2.07 -14.46 -2.28
CA ASP A 54 -3.06 -13.95 -3.23
C ASP A 54 -2.40 -13.05 -4.27
N LYS A 55 -1.53 -12.12 -3.86
CA LYS A 55 -0.76 -11.30 -4.81
C LYS A 55 0.23 -12.12 -5.63
N ALA A 56 0.86 -13.12 -5.00
CA ALA A 56 1.76 -14.04 -5.70
C ALA A 56 1.00 -14.82 -6.79
N THR A 57 -0.17 -15.34 -6.46
CA THR A 57 -1.06 -16.06 -7.39
C THR A 57 -1.50 -15.14 -8.55
N PHE A 58 -1.94 -13.91 -8.26
CA PHE A 58 -2.32 -12.93 -9.27
C PHE A 58 -1.20 -12.60 -10.26
N PHE A 59 0.05 -12.58 -9.77
CA PHE A 59 1.22 -12.41 -10.63
C PHE A 59 1.49 -13.64 -11.51
N ILE A 60 1.38 -14.85 -10.96
CA ILE A 60 1.52 -16.10 -11.74
C ILE A 60 0.43 -16.20 -12.81
N GLU A 61 -0.82 -15.87 -12.48
CA GLU A 61 -1.92 -15.83 -13.45
C GLU A 61 -1.59 -14.89 -14.61
N SER A 62 -1.05 -13.70 -14.32
CA SER A 62 -0.66 -12.73 -15.36
C SER A 62 0.39 -13.30 -16.32
N ILE A 63 1.33 -14.11 -15.81
CA ILE A 63 2.35 -14.79 -16.63
C ILE A 63 1.72 -15.87 -17.52
N LEU A 64 0.76 -16.63 -16.99
CA LEU A 64 0.06 -17.68 -17.73
C LEU A 64 -0.82 -17.10 -18.85
N LEU A 65 -1.47 -15.96 -18.59
CA LEU A 65 -2.24 -15.20 -19.58
C LEU A 65 -1.36 -14.51 -20.64
N GLY A 66 -0.03 -14.57 -20.52
CA GLY A 66 0.89 -13.93 -21.46
C GLY A 66 0.92 -12.40 -21.34
N ILE A 67 0.42 -11.84 -20.23
CA ILE A 67 0.43 -10.40 -19.98
C ILE A 67 1.87 -9.93 -19.75
N GLU A 68 2.29 -8.91 -20.51
CA GLU A 68 3.61 -8.33 -20.29
C GLU A 68 3.65 -7.61 -18.95
N ILE A 69 4.45 -8.17 -18.05
CA ILE A 69 4.77 -7.58 -16.76
C ILE A 69 5.86 -6.52 -16.93
N PRO A 70 5.97 -5.54 -16.01
CA PRO A 70 7.08 -4.59 -16.04
C PRO A 70 8.44 -5.31 -16.11
N PRO A 71 9.50 -4.69 -16.62
CA PRO A 71 10.81 -5.34 -16.72
C PRO A 71 11.44 -5.61 -15.35
N LEU A 72 12.32 -6.61 -15.28
CA LEU A 72 13.23 -6.81 -14.15
C LEU A 72 14.46 -5.91 -14.36
N ILE A 73 14.82 -5.13 -13.34
CA ILE A 73 15.97 -4.24 -13.40
C ILE A 73 17.13 -4.91 -12.69
N MET A 74 18.20 -5.20 -13.43
CA MET A 74 19.37 -5.92 -12.93
C MET A 74 20.65 -5.11 -13.14
N PHE A 75 21.60 -5.28 -12.24
CA PHE A 75 22.94 -4.71 -12.34
C PHE A 75 23.96 -5.83 -12.51
N ILE A 76 24.97 -5.60 -13.35
CA ILE A 76 26.15 -6.48 -13.50
C ILE A 76 27.34 -5.77 -12.85
N PRO A 77 27.82 -6.25 -11.69
CA PRO A 77 29.00 -5.68 -11.04
C PRO A 77 30.23 -5.80 -11.94
N ALA A 78 31.09 -4.78 -12.00
CA ALA A 78 32.34 -4.89 -12.75
C ALA A 78 33.27 -5.97 -12.13
N SER A 79 33.20 -6.14 -10.81
CA SER A 79 33.95 -7.16 -10.06
C SER A 79 33.54 -8.60 -10.43
N ASN A 80 32.30 -8.82 -10.88
CA ASN A 80 31.84 -10.13 -11.27
C ASN A 80 30.77 -10.08 -12.38
N LYS A 81 31.23 -10.21 -13.63
CA LYS A 81 30.37 -10.20 -14.83
C LYS A 81 29.41 -11.39 -14.94
N THR A 82 29.57 -12.42 -14.11
CA THR A 82 28.67 -13.59 -14.04
C THR A 82 27.61 -13.45 -12.95
N LYS A 83 27.60 -12.35 -12.18
CA LYS A 83 26.58 -12.09 -11.17
C LYS A 83 25.57 -11.06 -11.67
N TYR A 84 24.29 -11.32 -11.46
CA TYR A 84 23.24 -10.30 -11.53
C TYR A 84 22.83 -9.89 -10.13
N GLU A 85 22.70 -8.60 -9.89
CA GLU A 85 22.08 -8.07 -8.68
C GLU A 85 20.74 -7.42 -9.05
N VAL A 86 19.65 -7.85 -8.44
CA VAL A 86 18.33 -7.28 -8.73
C VAL A 86 18.19 -5.93 -8.04
N ILE A 87 18.07 -4.86 -8.84
CA ILE A 87 17.75 -3.50 -8.37
C ILE A 87 16.24 -3.35 -8.20
N ASP A 88 15.44 -3.76 -9.18
CA ASP A 88 13.98 -3.73 -9.07
C ASP A 88 13.37 -5.02 -9.61
N GLY A 89 12.27 -5.44 -8.99
CA GLY A 89 11.59 -6.68 -9.34
C GLY A 89 11.94 -7.88 -8.47
N ARG A 90 12.58 -7.68 -7.31
CA ARG A 90 12.83 -8.75 -6.33
C ARG A 90 11.59 -9.60 -6.07
N GLN A 91 10.46 -8.97 -5.75
CA GLN A 91 9.23 -9.71 -5.41
C GLN A 91 8.78 -10.60 -6.58
N ARG A 92 8.84 -10.06 -7.81
CA ARG A 92 8.47 -10.77 -9.05
C ARG A 92 9.38 -11.97 -9.29
N PHE A 93 10.69 -11.76 -9.24
CA PHE A 93 11.66 -12.84 -9.41
C PHE A 93 11.52 -13.93 -8.34
N GLU A 94 11.40 -13.53 -7.07
CA GLU A 94 11.25 -14.46 -5.96
C GLU A 94 9.94 -15.24 -6.06
N THR A 95 8.83 -14.63 -6.51
CA THR A 95 7.58 -15.35 -6.78
C THR A 95 7.71 -16.40 -7.89
N LEU A 96 8.40 -16.07 -9.00
CA LEU A 96 8.67 -17.04 -10.08
C LEU A 96 9.42 -18.25 -9.54
N LYS A 97 10.50 -17.99 -8.79
CA LYS A 97 11.35 -19.02 -8.21
C LYS A 97 10.56 -19.90 -7.23
N ARG A 98 9.83 -19.28 -6.30
CA ARG A 98 9.00 -19.98 -5.31
C ARG A 98 7.90 -20.82 -5.95
N PHE A 99 7.28 -20.34 -7.02
CA PHE A 99 6.26 -21.10 -7.73
C PHE A 99 6.88 -22.32 -8.44
N PHE A 100 7.99 -22.11 -9.16
CA PHE A 100 8.74 -23.17 -9.83
C PHE A 100 9.24 -24.26 -8.86
N GLU A 101 9.70 -23.86 -7.67
CA GLU A 101 10.11 -24.76 -6.57
C GLU A 101 8.92 -25.39 -5.82
N SER A 102 7.68 -25.05 -6.19
CA SER A 102 6.44 -25.51 -5.58
C SER A 102 6.25 -25.14 -4.09
N ASP A 103 6.83 -24.00 -3.67
CA ASP A 103 6.76 -23.46 -2.30
C ASP A 103 5.35 -22.98 -1.90
N PHE A 104 4.46 -22.77 -2.88
CA PHE A 104 3.08 -22.35 -2.62
C PHE A 104 2.11 -22.88 -3.68
N LYS A 105 0.82 -22.89 -3.33
CA LYS A 105 -0.30 -23.27 -4.19
C LYS A 105 -1.10 -22.04 -4.60
N LEU A 106 -1.63 -22.05 -5.81
CA LEU A 106 -2.46 -20.96 -6.34
C LEU A 106 -3.72 -20.80 -5.49
N SER A 107 -3.98 -19.58 -5.00
CA SER A 107 -5.16 -19.31 -4.17
C SER A 107 -6.38 -18.94 -5.02
N LYS A 108 -7.59 -19.32 -4.58
CA LYS A 108 -8.84 -18.90 -5.23
C LYS A 108 -8.95 -17.38 -5.34
N LYS A 109 -8.43 -16.66 -4.33
CA LYS A 109 -8.52 -15.21 -4.21
C LYS A 109 -7.58 -14.44 -5.14
N GLY A 110 -6.47 -15.05 -5.54
CA GLY A 110 -5.53 -14.44 -6.45
C GLY A 110 -5.81 -14.72 -7.92
N LEU A 111 -6.67 -15.70 -8.22
CA LEU A 111 -7.11 -16.03 -9.57
C LEU A 111 -8.36 -15.20 -9.91
N ARG A 112 -8.32 -14.43 -11.00
CA ARG A 112 -9.47 -13.71 -11.52
C ARG A 112 -10.15 -14.47 -12.65
N SER A 113 -9.35 -14.96 -13.59
CA SER A 113 -9.84 -15.58 -14.82
C SER A 113 -9.62 -17.08 -14.80
N LEU A 114 -8.46 -17.54 -14.30
CA LEU A 114 -8.06 -18.96 -14.35
C LEU A 114 -8.48 -19.72 -13.08
N SER A 115 -9.75 -19.63 -12.70
CA SER A 115 -10.27 -20.20 -11.44
C SER A 115 -10.08 -21.72 -11.32
N ALA A 116 -9.99 -22.43 -12.46
CA ALA A 116 -9.74 -23.87 -12.54
C ALA A 116 -8.36 -24.29 -11.97
N LEU A 117 -7.38 -23.38 -11.91
CA LEU A 117 -6.04 -23.68 -11.39
C LEU A 117 -5.92 -23.59 -9.86
N LYS A 118 -7.04 -23.34 -9.15
CA LYS A 118 -7.09 -23.22 -7.70
C LYS A 118 -6.47 -24.45 -7.02
N GLY A 119 -5.58 -24.21 -6.06
CA GLY A 119 -4.99 -25.24 -5.21
C GLY A 119 -3.85 -26.03 -5.86
N LEU A 120 -3.53 -25.78 -7.12
CA LEU A 120 -2.39 -26.41 -7.82
C LEU A 120 -1.09 -25.67 -7.51
N ASN A 121 0.02 -26.41 -7.44
CA ASN A 121 1.38 -25.87 -7.47
C ASN A 121 2.02 -26.21 -8.83
N PHE A 122 3.23 -25.71 -9.10
CA PHE A 122 3.88 -25.92 -10.41
C PHE A 122 3.97 -27.40 -10.82
N GLN A 123 4.35 -28.29 -9.90
CA GLN A 123 4.42 -29.74 -10.18
C GLN A 123 3.06 -30.39 -10.43
N SER A 124 1.98 -29.83 -9.90
CA SER A 124 0.62 -30.34 -10.09
C SER A 124 -0.08 -29.76 -11.33
N LEU A 125 0.57 -28.84 -12.06
CA LEU A 125 0.03 -28.31 -13.31
C LEU A 125 0.21 -29.32 -14.45
N GLU A 126 -0.67 -29.28 -15.44
CA GLU A 126 -0.50 -30.04 -16.68
C GLU A 126 0.81 -29.66 -17.40
N PRO A 127 1.49 -30.60 -18.07
CA PRO A 127 2.77 -30.34 -18.74
C PRO A 127 2.71 -29.18 -19.76
N GLU A 128 1.56 -28.99 -20.41
CA GLU A 128 1.33 -27.89 -21.36
C GLU A 128 1.33 -26.53 -20.65
N ILE A 129 0.66 -26.42 -19.50
CA ILE A 129 0.63 -25.19 -18.71
C ILE A 129 2.00 -24.92 -18.07
N GLN A 130 2.70 -25.96 -17.62
CA GLN A 130 4.09 -25.84 -17.15
C GLN A 130 4.99 -25.28 -18.27
N ARG A 131 4.83 -25.78 -19.50
CA ARG A 131 5.57 -25.30 -20.67
C ARG A 131 5.24 -23.85 -21.00
N VAL A 132 3.96 -23.47 -20.97
CA VAL A 132 3.53 -22.07 -21.13
C VAL A 132 4.25 -21.16 -20.12
N PHE A 133 4.25 -21.54 -18.84
CA PHE A 133 4.95 -20.79 -17.80
C PHE A 133 6.46 -20.67 -18.08
N LEU A 134 7.12 -21.77 -18.46
CA LEU A 134 8.56 -21.81 -18.70
C LEU A 134 9.01 -21.05 -19.96
N ASP A 135 8.18 -21.08 -21.00
CA ASP A 135 8.47 -20.47 -22.31
C ASP A 135 8.12 -18.97 -22.36
N THR A 136 7.23 -18.49 -21.46
CA THR A 136 6.94 -17.05 -21.35
C THR A 136 8.22 -16.26 -21.09
N THR A 137 8.44 -15.22 -21.90
CA THR A 137 9.65 -14.39 -21.83
C THR A 137 9.43 -13.12 -21.02
N ILE A 138 10.36 -12.83 -20.13
CA ILE A 138 10.39 -11.66 -19.28
C ILE A 138 11.49 -10.73 -19.77
N ARG A 139 11.15 -9.43 -19.83
CA ARG A 139 12.08 -8.38 -20.19
C ARG A 139 12.99 -8.04 -19.01
N ILE A 140 14.27 -7.87 -19.30
CA ILE A 140 15.33 -7.53 -18.36
C ILE A 140 16.06 -6.29 -18.87
N ILE A 141 16.20 -5.28 -18.02
CA ILE A 141 17.05 -4.13 -18.27
C ILE A 141 18.31 -4.32 -17.44
N GLU A 142 19.42 -4.53 -18.13
CA GLU A 142 20.73 -4.80 -17.53
C GLU A 142 21.55 -3.51 -17.54
N PHE A 143 21.91 -3.05 -16.34
CA PHE A 143 22.83 -1.95 -16.13
C PHE A 143 24.24 -2.47 -15.85
N SER A 144 25.24 -1.81 -16.41
CA SER A 144 26.66 -2.08 -16.16
C SER A 144 27.45 -0.79 -16.22
N THR A 145 28.56 -0.73 -15.50
CA THR A 145 29.53 0.36 -15.60
C THR A 145 30.53 0.13 -16.74
N LEU A 146 30.90 1.21 -17.45
CA LEU A 146 31.92 1.25 -18.49
C LEU A 146 33.21 1.84 -17.93
N GLY A 147 34.35 1.22 -18.22
CA GLY A 147 35.66 1.66 -17.75
C GLY A 147 35.96 1.30 -16.29
N GLU A 148 37.21 1.51 -15.89
CA GLU A 148 37.68 1.27 -14.52
C GLU A 148 37.74 2.61 -13.76
N HIS A 149 37.07 2.68 -12.61
CA HIS A 149 37.16 3.82 -11.69
C HIS A 149 37.94 3.42 -10.43
N PRO A 150 38.82 4.29 -9.86
CA PRO A 150 39.59 3.97 -8.65
C PRO A 150 38.75 3.57 -7.43
N ALA A 151 37.50 4.05 -7.38
CA ALA A 151 36.50 3.72 -6.36
C ALA A 151 35.27 3.07 -7.01
N GLN A 152 35.48 2.01 -7.78
CA GLN A 152 34.45 1.34 -8.57
C GLN A 152 33.27 0.84 -7.72
N ASP A 153 33.52 0.22 -6.57
CA ASP A 153 32.45 -0.35 -5.74
C ASP A 153 31.54 0.74 -5.13
N GLU A 154 32.12 1.86 -4.67
CA GLU A 154 31.36 3.01 -4.18
C GLU A 154 30.55 3.68 -5.29
N LEU A 155 31.13 3.76 -6.50
CA LEU A 155 30.47 4.29 -7.69
C LEU A 155 29.24 3.45 -8.07
N GLU A 156 29.43 2.14 -8.19
CA GLU A 156 28.37 1.19 -8.53
C GLU A 156 27.27 1.18 -7.47
N ASP A 157 27.63 1.24 -6.19
CA ASP A 157 26.66 1.36 -5.10
C ASP A 157 25.77 2.59 -5.29
N ARG A 158 26.36 3.77 -5.51
CA ARG A 158 25.58 5.00 -5.70
C ARG A 158 24.70 4.97 -6.95
N ILE A 159 25.17 4.38 -8.05
CA ILE A 159 24.37 4.19 -9.28
C ILE A 159 23.16 3.27 -9.00
N LYS A 160 23.39 2.12 -8.34
CA LYS A 160 22.32 1.16 -7.99
C LYS A 160 21.23 1.83 -7.16
N LYS A 161 21.64 2.62 -6.16
CA LYS A 161 20.76 3.37 -5.26
C LYS A 161 19.91 4.40 -6.01
N GLU A 162 20.52 5.16 -6.91
CA GLU A 162 19.81 6.16 -7.73
C GLU A 162 18.78 5.49 -8.66
N ILE A 163 19.15 4.39 -9.33
CA ILE A 163 18.23 3.62 -10.17
C ILE A 163 17.07 3.08 -9.34
N PHE A 164 17.36 2.46 -8.18
CA PHE A 164 16.33 1.96 -7.27
C PHE A 164 15.33 3.06 -6.89
N TRP A 165 15.84 4.22 -6.49
CA TRP A 165 15.04 5.35 -6.05
C TRP A 165 14.13 5.86 -7.16
N ARG A 166 14.63 6.02 -8.39
CA ARG A 166 13.83 6.49 -9.53
C ARG A 166 12.68 5.55 -9.88
N TYR A 167 12.95 4.24 -9.89
CA TYR A 167 11.92 3.23 -10.21
C TYR A 167 10.85 3.10 -9.12
N ASN A 168 11.21 3.26 -7.84
CA ASN A 168 10.28 3.11 -6.72
C ASN A 168 9.54 4.41 -6.35
N SER A 169 10.15 5.59 -6.49
CA SER A 169 9.54 6.89 -6.14
C SER A 169 8.64 7.47 -7.25
N GLY A 170 8.85 7.06 -8.51
CA GLY A 170 8.12 7.60 -9.66
C GLY A 170 6.69 7.08 -9.83
N ILE A 171 6.37 5.90 -9.29
CA ILE A 171 5.08 5.22 -9.55
C ILE A 171 4.16 5.37 -8.34
N THR A 172 3.08 6.14 -8.49
CA THR A 172 2.07 6.29 -7.43
C THR A 172 1.03 5.17 -7.60
N PRO A 173 0.92 4.23 -6.64
CA PRO A 173 -0.04 3.13 -6.72
C PRO A 173 -1.48 3.67 -6.78
N LEU A 174 -2.38 2.89 -7.39
CA LEU A 174 -3.80 3.23 -7.37
C LEU A 174 -4.32 3.18 -5.93
N LYS A 175 -5.15 4.16 -5.57
CA LYS A 175 -5.94 4.11 -4.35
C LYS A 175 -7.03 3.04 -4.51
N THR A 176 -7.50 2.47 -3.40
CA THR A 176 -8.55 1.44 -3.42
C THR A 176 -9.79 1.88 -4.20
N LEU A 177 -10.22 3.12 -4.03
CA LEU A 177 -11.36 3.68 -4.76
C LEU A 177 -11.10 3.75 -6.28
N GLU A 178 -9.88 4.11 -6.70
CA GLU A 178 -9.51 4.17 -8.12
C GLU A 178 -9.50 2.78 -8.77
N VAL A 179 -9.09 1.74 -8.03
CA VAL A 179 -9.15 0.35 -8.50
C VAL A 179 -10.60 -0.09 -8.69
N GLN A 180 -11.48 0.22 -7.74
CA GLN A 180 -12.90 -0.13 -7.82
C GLN A 180 -13.61 0.58 -8.98
N GLN A 181 -13.34 1.88 -9.17
CA GLN A 181 -13.89 2.60 -10.31
C GLN A 181 -13.43 2.02 -11.64
N ALA A 182 -12.16 1.62 -11.74
CA ALA A 182 -11.66 0.98 -12.95
C ALA A 182 -12.37 -0.36 -13.19
N GLN A 183 -12.47 -1.22 -12.17
CA GLN A 183 -13.14 -2.53 -12.28
C GLN A 183 -14.60 -2.42 -12.73
N HIS A 184 -15.33 -1.43 -12.21
CA HIS A 184 -16.77 -1.30 -12.42
C HIS A 184 -17.15 -0.39 -13.59
N LEU A 185 -16.21 -0.09 -14.49
CA LEU A 185 -16.44 0.90 -15.55
C LEU A 185 -17.38 0.39 -16.64
N GLU A 186 -17.39 -0.92 -16.88
CA GLU A 186 -18.22 -1.58 -17.90
C GLU A 186 -19.45 -2.26 -17.28
N ASP A 187 -19.71 -2.02 -16.00
CA ASP A 187 -20.87 -2.56 -15.29
C ASP A 187 -22.16 -1.85 -15.71
N ASN A 188 -23.19 -2.62 -16.07
CA ASN A 188 -24.50 -2.08 -16.44
C ASN A 188 -25.12 -1.26 -15.30
N PHE A 189 -24.99 -1.73 -14.06
CA PHE A 189 -25.54 -1.02 -12.90
C PHE A 189 -24.78 0.29 -12.61
N THR A 190 -23.49 0.38 -12.97
CA THR A 190 -22.72 1.62 -12.81
C THR A 190 -23.19 2.69 -13.79
N GLU A 191 -23.54 2.32 -15.02
CA GLU A 191 -24.11 3.26 -15.99
C GLU A 191 -25.43 3.86 -15.49
N ILE A 192 -26.31 3.04 -14.89
CA ILE A 192 -27.57 3.50 -14.27
C ILE A 192 -27.28 4.50 -13.15
N LEU A 193 -26.31 4.19 -12.27
CA LEU A 193 -25.91 5.11 -11.20
C LEU A 193 -25.33 6.41 -11.76
N ASP A 194 -24.45 6.36 -12.76
CA ASP A 194 -23.86 7.55 -13.37
C ASP A 194 -24.92 8.46 -13.97
N ALA A 195 -25.94 7.90 -14.63
CA ALA A 195 -27.09 8.67 -15.14
C ALA A 195 -27.81 9.44 -14.02
N GLU A 196 -28.07 8.80 -12.87
CA GLU A 196 -28.68 9.44 -11.70
C GLU A 196 -27.79 10.54 -11.09
N PHE A 197 -26.47 10.32 -11.00
CA PHE A 197 -25.53 11.31 -10.47
C PHE A 197 -25.29 12.50 -11.41
N LEU A 198 -25.51 12.33 -12.72
CA LEU A 198 -25.37 13.37 -13.74
C LEU A 198 -26.68 14.10 -14.05
N ALA A 199 -27.82 13.62 -13.55
CA ALA A 199 -29.12 14.25 -13.72
C ALA A 199 -29.14 15.67 -13.12
N ASN A 200 -29.84 16.58 -13.80
CA ASN A 200 -30.01 17.96 -13.37
C ASN A 200 -31.51 18.35 -13.40
N PRO A 201 -32.15 18.63 -12.25
CA PRO A 201 -31.57 18.69 -10.90
C PRO A 201 -31.14 17.32 -10.36
N ILE A 202 -30.20 17.32 -9.42
CA ILE A 202 -29.74 16.09 -8.75
C ILE A 202 -30.94 15.46 -8.00
N PRO A 203 -31.19 14.14 -8.15
CA PRO A 203 -32.27 13.45 -7.47
C PRO A 203 -32.21 13.61 -5.95
N GLU A 204 -33.38 13.81 -5.31
CA GLU A 204 -33.48 14.08 -3.87
C GLU A 204 -32.87 12.95 -3.03
N TRP A 205 -33.04 11.69 -3.44
CA TRP A 205 -32.52 10.52 -2.74
C TRP A 205 -30.98 10.54 -2.63
N ILE A 206 -30.27 11.11 -3.61
CA ILE A 206 -28.81 11.25 -3.59
C ILE A 206 -28.39 12.26 -2.53
N GLU A 207 -29.09 13.39 -2.43
CA GLU A 207 -28.83 14.39 -1.39
C GLU A 207 -29.10 13.82 0.01
N GLN A 208 -30.20 13.08 0.17
CA GLN A 208 -30.53 12.37 1.39
C GLN A 208 -29.45 11.34 1.76
N PHE A 209 -29.01 10.54 0.79
CA PHE A 209 -27.93 9.57 0.96
C PHE A 209 -26.62 10.23 1.42
N LYS A 210 -26.21 11.32 0.75
CA LYS A 210 -25.02 12.10 1.11
C LYS A 210 -25.12 12.66 2.53
N ALA A 211 -26.28 13.18 2.90
CA ALA A 211 -26.52 13.71 4.24
C ALA A 211 -26.40 12.65 5.34
N ILE A 212 -26.84 11.41 5.09
CA ILE A 212 -26.81 10.31 6.06
C ILE A 212 -25.40 9.72 6.19
N PHE A 213 -24.81 9.30 5.08
CA PHE A 213 -23.59 8.48 5.10
C PHE A 213 -22.29 9.29 5.13
N PHE A 214 -22.35 10.58 4.82
CA PHE A 214 -21.17 11.46 4.75
C PHE A 214 -21.28 12.71 5.65
N ALA A 215 -22.15 12.70 6.66
CA ALA A 215 -22.38 13.81 7.59
C ALA A 215 -21.15 14.35 8.34
N LYS A 216 -20.11 13.51 8.54
CA LYS A 216 -18.85 13.84 9.24
C LYS A 216 -17.64 13.98 8.29
N HIS A 217 -17.86 14.25 7.00
CA HIS A 217 -16.78 14.24 6.02
C HIS A 217 -15.68 15.28 6.32
N SER A 218 -14.47 14.98 5.86
CA SER A 218 -13.30 15.89 5.87
C SER A 218 -13.58 17.15 5.02
N PRO A 219 -12.77 18.23 5.15
CA PRO A 219 -12.97 19.49 4.42
C PRO A 219 -12.91 19.37 2.87
N ASN A 220 -12.60 18.20 2.33
CA ASN A 220 -12.55 17.96 0.89
C ASN A 220 -13.95 17.66 0.32
N PRO A 221 -14.24 18.09 -0.92
CA PRO A 221 -15.50 17.81 -1.58
C PRO A 221 -15.68 16.31 -1.81
N LEU A 222 -16.89 15.82 -1.54
CA LEU A 222 -17.27 14.42 -1.74
C LEU A 222 -17.33 14.10 -3.24
N THR A 223 -16.75 12.97 -3.64
CA THR A 223 -16.75 12.52 -5.03
C THR A 223 -17.90 11.52 -5.30
N ASN A 224 -18.40 11.47 -6.54
CA ASN A 224 -19.43 10.47 -6.93
C ASN A 224 -18.91 9.04 -6.74
N ALA A 225 -17.63 8.82 -6.98
CA ALA A 225 -16.91 7.58 -6.75
C ALA A 225 -17.07 7.04 -5.31
N GLU A 226 -16.89 7.92 -4.32
CA GLU A 226 -17.04 7.56 -2.89
C GLU A 226 -18.49 7.17 -2.58
N CYS A 227 -19.45 7.84 -3.21
CA CYS A 227 -20.88 7.53 -3.06
C CYS A 227 -21.20 6.16 -3.66
N GLN A 228 -20.79 5.90 -4.90
CA GLN A 228 -21.03 4.64 -5.60
C GLN A 228 -20.41 3.45 -4.87
N ALA A 229 -19.16 3.56 -4.42
CA ALA A 229 -18.51 2.51 -3.63
C ALA A 229 -19.30 2.19 -2.34
N LYS A 230 -19.89 3.22 -1.71
CA LYS A 230 -20.71 3.03 -0.52
C LYS A 230 -22.09 2.43 -0.83
N ILE A 231 -22.69 2.78 -1.97
CA ILE A 231 -23.94 2.18 -2.45
C ILE A 231 -23.75 0.69 -2.72
N ARG A 232 -22.71 0.29 -3.45
CA ARG A 232 -22.38 -1.13 -3.71
C ARG A 232 -22.20 -1.93 -2.41
N GLU A 233 -21.52 -1.34 -1.43
CA GLU A 233 -21.35 -1.96 -0.11
C GLU A 233 -22.71 -2.20 0.59
N LEU A 234 -23.66 -1.27 0.48
CA LEU A 234 -24.97 -1.39 1.12
C LEU A 234 -25.89 -2.36 0.40
N LEU A 235 -25.94 -2.34 -0.93
CA LEU A 235 -26.76 -3.25 -1.74
C LEU A 235 -26.46 -4.71 -1.41
N VAL A 236 -25.18 -5.03 -1.27
CA VAL A 236 -24.72 -6.37 -0.97
C VAL A 236 -24.99 -6.82 0.47
N LEU A 237 -25.29 -5.90 1.41
CA LEU A 237 -25.59 -6.28 2.80
C LEU A 237 -26.76 -7.25 2.90
N GLU A 238 -27.65 -7.25 1.90
CA GLU A 238 -28.72 -8.22 1.75
C GLU A 238 -28.24 -9.67 1.78
N HIS A 239 -27.12 -9.95 1.12
CA HIS A 239 -26.58 -11.30 0.93
C HIS A 239 -25.40 -11.59 1.87
N PHE A 240 -25.13 -10.71 2.83
CA PHE A 240 -23.92 -10.73 3.66
C PHE A 240 -24.21 -11.14 5.12
N PRO A 241 -23.77 -12.32 5.61
CA PRO A 241 -23.88 -12.69 7.02
C PRO A 241 -23.01 -11.78 7.91
N ILE A 242 -23.60 -11.14 8.92
CA ILE A 242 -22.91 -10.11 9.71
C ILE A 242 -21.70 -10.64 10.48
N ASN A 243 -21.76 -11.86 10.99
CA ASN A 243 -20.62 -12.45 11.68
C ASN A 243 -19.37 -12.56 10.78
N ILE A 244 -19.55 -12.76 9.48
CA ILE A 244 -18.47 -12.75 8.47
C ILE A 244 -18.08 -11.31 8.15
N TYR A 245 -19.07 -10.40 8.04
CA TYR A 245 -18.85 -8.98 7.75
C TYR A 245 -17.99 -8.28 8.82
N ALA A 246 -18.16 -8.70 10.07
CA ALA A 246 -17.49 -8.14 11.23
C ALA A 246 -16.11 -8.77 11.51
N THR A 247 -15.82 -9.97 10.98
CA THR A 247 -14.58 -10.73 11.27
C THR A 247 -13.58 -10.80 10.11
N THR A 248 -14.04 -10.66 8.86
CA THR A 248 -13.20 -11.06 7.71
C THR A 248 -12.31 -9.93 7.20
N SER A 249 -11.01 -10.23 7.08
CA SER A 249 -10.01 -9.35 6.43
C SER A 249 -10.29 -9.13 4.93
N SER A 250 -11.14 -9.95 4.32
CA SER A 250 -11.55 -9.90 2.90
C SER A 250 -12.97 -9.39 2.66
N ARG A 251 -13.51 -8.55 3.55
CA ARG A 251 -14.83 -7.92 3.36
C ARG A 251 -15.01 -7.30 1.97
N ARG A 252 -13.96 -6.71 1.41
CA ARG A 252 -14.01 -6.08 0.07
C ARG A 252 -14.24 -7.10 -1.04
N GLU A 253 -13.44 -8.16 -1.07
CA GLU A 253 -13.57 -9.24 -2.06
C GLU A 253 -14.95 -9.89 -1.99
N THR A 254 -15.48 -10.09 -0.77
CA THR A 254 -16.83 -10.63 -0.59
C THR A 254 -17.91 -9.66 -1.07
N VAL A 255 -17.72 -8.35 -0.85
CA VAL A 255 -18.64 -7.34 -1.39
C VAL A 255 -18.61 -7.35 -2.91
N GLU A 256 -17.43 -7.38 -3.53
CA GLU A 256 -17.27 -7.41 -4.99
C GLU A 256 -17.89 -8.68 -5.58
N TRP A 257 -17.60 -9.86 -5.04
CA TRP A 257 -18.16 -11.14 -5.51
C TRP A 257 -19.69 -11.19 -5.41
N LEU A 258 -20.26 -10.76 -4.28
CA LEU A 258 -21.71 -10.74 -4.11
C LEU A 258 -22.38 -9.69 -4.99
N TYR A 259 -21.72 -8.54 -5.20
CA TYR A 259 -22.21 -7.52 -6.13
C TYR A 259 -22.27 -8.09 -7.55
N GLU A 260 -21.22 -8.75 -8.01
CA GLU A 260 -21.18 -9.39 -9.32
C GLU A 260 -22.26 -10.46 -9.46
N LEU A 261 -22.43 -11.31 -8.43
CA LEU A 261 -23.38 -12.43 -8.46
C LEU A 261 -24.84 -11.98 -8.43
N TYR A 262 -25.19 -10.99 -7.61
CA TYR A 262 -26.59 -10.65 -7.30
C TYR A 262 -27.06 -9.31 -7.86
N ILE A 263 -26.15 -8.40 -8.25
CA ILE A 263 -26.51 -7.07 -8.74
C ILE A 263 -26.16 -6.96 -10.22
N GLU A 264 -24.91 -7.20 -10.59
CA GLU A 264 -24.48 -7.04 -11.99
C GLU A 264 -25.12 -8.08 -12.91
N ASN A 265 -25.15 -9.35 -12.50
CA ASN A 265 -25.77 -10.42 -13.30
C ASN A 265 -27.30 -10.49 -13.17
N ALA A 266 -27.94 -9.55 -12.46
CA ALA A 266 -29.38 -9.54 -12.28
C ALA A 266 -30.10 -8.89 -13.46
N GLU A 267 -31.22 -9.48 -13.91
CA GLU A 267 -32.04 -8.91 -14.98
C GLU A 267 -32.89 -7.70 -14.52
N ASN A 268 -33.03 -7.49 -13.20
CA ASN A 268 -33.94 -6.51 -12.60
C ASN A 268 -33.23 -5.35 -11.88
N GLN A 269 -32.12 -4.85 -12.45
CA GLN A 269 -31.28 -3.79 -11.89
C GLN A 269 -32.05 -2.49 -11.52
N ASP A 270 -33.00 -2.06 -12.36
CA ASP A 270 -33.81 -0.87 -12.09
C ASP A 270 -34.70 -1.04 -10.85
N GLN A 271 -35.26 -2.23 -10.63
CA GLN A 271 -36.09 -2.52 -9.47
C GLN A 271 -35.25 -2.54 -8.18
N ILE A 272 -34.03 -3.08 -8.26
CA ILE A 272 -33.06 -3.05 -7.15
C ILE A 272 -32.76 -1.60 -6.75
N LEU A 273 -32.54 -0.71 -7.73
CA LEU A 273 -32.31 0.71 -7.45
C LEU A 273 -33.54 1.39 -6.83
N LEU A 274 -34.75 1.14 -7.34
CA LEU A 274 -35.99 1.69 -6.77
C LEU A 274 -36.20 1.23 -5.31
N GLY A 275 -35.99 -0.05 -5.04
CA GLY A 275 -36.07 -0.61 -3.69
C GLY A 275 -35.03 0.03 -2.76
N PHE A 276 -33.82 0.30 -3.26
CA PHE A 276 -32.78 1.02 -2.51
C PHE A 276 -33.21 2.46 -2.20
N GLN A 277 -33.72 3.20 -3.18
CA GLN A 277 -34.18 4.58 -3.04
C GLN A 277 -35.27 4.71 -1.97
N GLN A 278 -36.25 3.79 -1.96
CA GLN A 278 -37.32 3.77 -0.96
C GLN A 278 -36.76 3.61 0.47
N LYS A 279 -35.80 2.70 0.67
CA LYS A 279 -35.14 2.48 1.97
C LYS A 279 -34.35 3.70 2.42
N ILE A 280 -33.63 4.37 1.52
CA ILE A 280 -32.91 5.61 1.84
C ILE A 280 -33.87 6.71 2.30
N GLY A 281 -35.02 6.86 1.64
CA GLY A 281 -36.05 7.82 2.06
C GLY A 281 -36.56 7.58 3.48
N LEU A 282 -36.80 6.32 3.86
CA LEU A 282 -37.22 5.94 5.22
C LEU A 282 -36.13 6.23 6.26
N ILE A 283 -34.88 5.88 5.95
CA ILE A 283 -33.72 6.13 6.83
C ILE A 283 -33.49 7.63 7.00
N TYR A 284 -33.73 8.44 5.96
CA TYR A 284 -33.61 9.89 6.06
C TYR A 284 -34.62 10.51 7.03
N GLN A 285 -35.83 9.96 7.12
CA GLN A 285 -36.81 10.37 8.13
C GLN A 285 -36.29 10.07 9.54
N LEU A 286 -35.68 8.88 9.75
CA LEU A 286 -35.00 8.57 11.02
C LEU A 286 -33.85 9.53 11.30
N PHE A 287 -33.02 9.85 10.29
CA PHE A 287 -31.89 10.78 10.43
C PHE A 287 -32.33 12.16 10.93
N LYS A 288 -33.44 12.69 10.41
CA LYS A 288 -34.02 13.96 10.86
C LYS A 288 -34.47 13.92 12.32
N VAL A 289 -35.03 12.80 12.78
CA VAL A 289 -35.55 12.66 14.15
C VAL A 289 -34.42 12.37 15.16
N LEU A 290 -33.49 11.49 14.79
CA LEU A 290 -32.38 11.07 15.66
C LEU A 290 -31.34 12.19 15.81
N ASN A 291 -31.15 13.02 14.78
CA ASN A 291 -30.17 14.12 14.74
C ASN A 291 -28.73 13.69 15.08
N GLU A 292 -28.38 12.44 14.81
CA GLU A 292 -27.05 11.88 15.03
C GLU A 292 -26.31 11.67 13.72
N LYS A 293 -25.05 12.12 13.66
CA LYS A 293 -24.24 12.10 12.42
C LYS A 293 -23.44 10.82 12.21
N GLU A 294 -23.66 9.79 13.03
CA GLU A 294 -22.94 8.51 12.92
C GLU A 294 -23.58 7.59 11.87
N TRP A 295 -22.98 7.54 10.67
CA TRP A 295 -23.50 6.77 9.53
C TRP A 295 -23.70 5.27 9.81
N ILE A 296 -22.95 4.70 10.77
CA ILE A 296 -22.98 3.27 11.12
C ILE A 296 -24.36 2.86 11.67
N ILE A 297 -25.05 3.77 12.36
CA ILE A 297 -26.40 3.54 12.88
C ILE A 297 -27.33 3.22 11.71
N TYR A 298 -27.30 4.09 10.71
CA TYR A 298 -28.15 4.00 9.53
C TYR A 298 -27.79 2.81 8.64
N GLN A 299 -26.52 2.39 8.62
CA GLN A 299 -26.14 1.12 8.00
C GLN A 299 -26.79 -0.08 8.69
N GLY A 300 -26.82 -0.10 10.04
CA GLY A 300 -27.48 -1.17 10.79
C GLY A 300 -29.00 -1.19 10.56
N VAL A 301 -29.62 -0.01 10.50
CA VAL A 301 -31.06 0.11 10.19
C VAL A 301 -31.35 -0.33 8.75
N TYR A 302 -30.50 0.05 7.79
CA TYR A 302 -30.61 -0.42 6.41
C TYR A 302 -30.59 -1.95 6.33
N TRP A 303 -29.63 -2.59 7.00
CA TRP A 303 -29.57 -4.05 7.07
C TRP A 303 -30.86 -4.67 7.63
N ALA A 304 -31.43 -4.09 8.69
CA ALA A 304 -32.67 -4.61 9.26
C ALA A 304 -33.86 -4.47 8.29
N LEU A 305 -33.98 -3.35 7.59
CA LEU A 305 -35.02 -3.13 6.58
C LEU A 305 -34.94 -4.15 5.44
N VAL A 306 -33.72 -4.48 5.01
CA VAL A 306 -33.50 -5.48 3.96
C VAL A 306 -33.96 -6.87 4.40
N ILE A 307 -33.68 -7.28 5.64
CA ILE A 307 -34.18 -8.56 6.16
C ILE A 307 -35.71 -8.60 6.21
N LEU A 308 -36.35 -7.49 6.60
CA LEU A 308 -37.81 -7.43 6.62
C LEU A 308 -38.40 -7.67 5.22
N GLU A 309 -37.84 -7.03 4.21
CA GLU A 309 -38.27 -7.20 2.82
C GLU A 309 -38.07 -8.64 2.32
N GLN A 310 -36.95 -9.29 2.64
CA GLN A 310 -36.71 -10.70 2.28
C GLN A 310 -37.73 -11.69 2.90
N ASN A 311 -38.34 -11.32 4.01
CA ASN A 311 -39.37 -12.12 4.68
C ASN A 311 -40.78 -11.63 4.30
N ASN A 312 -40.94 -10.95 3.15
CA ASN A 312 -42.20 -10.42 2.61
C ASN A 312 -42.93 -9.42 3.52
N ILE A 313 -42.19 -8.70 4.38
CA ILE A 313 -42.77 -7.62 5.19
C ILE A 313 -42.62 -6.29 4.45
N ASP A 314 -43.74 -5.59 4.28
CA ASP A 314 -43.73 -4.25 3.70
C ASP A 314 -43.00 -3.26 4.63
N VAL A 315 -41.80 -2.85 4.20
CA VAL A 315 -40.93 -1.91 4.92
C VAL A 315 -41.54 -0.52 5.08
N GLY A 316 -42.40 -0.08 4.17
CA GLY A 316 -43.09 1.20 4.27
C GLY A 316 -44.16 1.21 5.36
N LEU A 317 -44.90 0.10 5.50
CA LEU A 317 -45.89 -0.09 6.57
C LEU A 317 -45.23 -0.34 7.93
N PHE A 318 -44.15 -1.11 7.96
CA PHE A 318 -43.43 -1.40 9.19
C PHE A 318 -42.74 -0.15 9.75
N PHE A 319 -42.04 0.61 8.92
CA PHE A 319 -41.22 1.75 9.32
C PHE A 319 -41.98 3.09 9.35
N ASP A 320 -43.12 3.09 10.05
CA ASP A 320 -43.98 4.27 10.21
C ASP A 320 -43.40 5.33 11.18
N LYS A 321 -44.08 6.49 11.26
CA LYS A 321 -43.67 7.60 12.14
C LYS A 321 -43.56 7.23 13.62
N ASN A 322 -44.27 6.20 14.08
CA ASN A 322 -44.23 5.79 15.49
C ASN A 322 -43.02 4.89 15.76
N THR A 323 -42.76 3.92 14.89
CA THR A 323 -41.57 3.06 14.96
C THR A 323 -40.29 3.88 14.81
N ILE A 324 -40.28 4.91 13.93
CA ILE A 324 -39.14 5.84 13.82
C ILE A 324 -38.86 6.56 15.15
N ARG A 325 -39.88 7.06 15.84
CA ARG A 325 -39.71 7.74 17.14
C ARG A 325 -39.26 6.78 18.24
N ASN A 326 -39.82 5.57 18.28
CA ASN A 326 -39.44 4.53 19.23
C ASN A 326 -37.97 4.13 19.04
N LEU A 327 -37.57 3.88 17.79
CA LEU A 327 -36.19 3.54 17.43
C LEU A 327 -35.23 4.67 17.81
N ALA A 328 -35.59 5.92 17.51
CA ALA A 328 -34.76 7.08 17.87
C ALA A 328 -34.55 7.19 19.40
N ALA A 329 -35.62 7.02 20.19
CA ALA A 329 -35.54 7.05 21.65
C ALA A 329 -34.67 5.92 22.22
N VAL A 330 -34.78 4.71 21.65
CA VAL A 330 -34.01 3.53 22.05
C VAL A 330 -32.52 3.70 21.73
N ILE A 331 -32.19 4.27 20.57
CA ILE A 331 -30.82 4.58 20.17
C ILE A 331 -30.21 5.66 21.08
N HIS A 332 -30.93 6.75 21.37
CA HIS A 332 -30.45 7.80 22.28
C HIS A 332 -30.15 7.27 23.68
N LYS A 333 -30.98 6.36 24.20
CA LYS A 333 -30.77 5.74 25.52
C LYS A 333 -29.48 4.90 25.57
N ASN A 334 -29.02 4.37 24.44
CA ASN A 334 -27.85 3.47 24.36
C ASN A 334 -26.77 4.00 23.40
N ILE A 335 -26.67 5.33 23.27
CA ILE A 335 -25.84 5.99 22.26
C ILE A 335 -24.37 5.54 22.33
N SER A 336 -23.86 5.20 23.51
CA SER A 336 -22.48 4.72 23.74
C SER A 336 -22.12 3.43 22.99
N ILE A 337 -23.10 2.57 22.66
CA ILE A 337 -22.90 1.37 21.84
C ILE A 337 -22.73 1.74 20.36
N PHE A 338 -23.44 2.79 19.94
CA PHE A 338 -23.51 3.26 18.56
C PHE A 338 -22.44 4.32 18.22
N THR A 339 -21.94 5.07 19.21
CA THR A 339 -20.84 6.04 19.09
C THR A 339 -19.53 5.44 19.64
N GLY A 340 -18.68 4.88 18.78
CA GLY A 340 -17.44 4.23 19.21
C GLY A 340 -16.46 3.90 18.07
N ASP A 341 -15.18 3.70 18.43
CA ASP A 341 -14.02 3.63 17.53
C ASP A 341 -14.14 2.55 16.43
N LYS A 342 -13.60 2.85 15.25
CA LYS A 342 -13.56 2.00 14.06
C LYS A 342 -12.48 0.91 14.15
N ARG A 343 -12.00 0.53 15.34
CA ARG A 343 -10.83 -0.37 15.49
C ARG A 343 -11.10 -1.43 16.56
N GLY A 344 -11.27 -2.68 16.10
CA GLY A 344 -11.58 -3.86 16.94
C GLY A 344 -12.89 -4.56 16.55
N PHE A 345 -13.06 -4.81 15.24
CA PHE A 345 -14.34 -4.74 14.53
C PHE A 345 -15.35 -5.88 14.70
N SER A 346 -15.08 -7.01 15.37
CA SER A 346 -16.09 -8.11 15.39
C SER A 346 -17.12 -7.95 16.51
N LYS A 347 -16.65 -7.80 17.75
CA LYS A 347 -17.52 -7.86 18.94
C LYS A 347 -18.49 -6.68 19.06
N ILE A 348 -18.01 -5.45 18.86
CA ILE A 348 -18.83 -4.24 18.95
C ILE A 348 -19.83 -4.16 17.78
N THR A 349 -19.40 -4.54 16.59
CA THR A 349 -20.27 -4.59 15.40
C THR A 349 -21.38 -5.60 15.59
N ASN A 350 -21.06 -6.83 16.03
CA ASN A 350 -22.06 -7.84 16.35
C ASN A 350 -23.03 -7.38 17.44
N GLN A 351 -22.53 -6.70 18.48
CA GLN A 351 -23.39 -6.12 19.53
C GLN A 351 -24.38 -5.08 18.98
N ARG A 352 -23.95 -4.22 18.05
CA ARG A 352 -24.82 -3.22 17.41
C ARG A 352 -25.94 -3.87 16.59
N PHE A 353 -25.58 -4.84 15.76
CA PHE A 353 -26.55 -5.55 14.92
C PHE A 353 -27.50 -6.43 15.74
N GLN A 354 -27.00 -7.09 16.79
CA GLN A 354 -27.85 -7.82 17.74
C GLN A 354 -28.86 -6.89 18.41
N TYR A 355 -28.42 -5.72 18.88
CA TYR A 355 -29.31 -4.77 19.54
C TYR A 355 -30.42 -4.25 18.61
N LEU A 356 -30.10 -4.03 17.34
CA LEU A 356 -31.09 -3.66 16.32
C LEU A 356 -32.04 -4.83 16.01
N ALA A 357 -31.54 -6.06 15.93
CA ALA A 357 -32.37 -7.25 15.74
C ALA A 357 -33.35 -7.45 16.91
N ASP A 358 -32.90 -7.26 18.15
CA ASP A 358 -33.74 -7.37 19.35
C ASP A 358 -34.87 -6.31 19.33
N PHE A 359 -34.55 -5.08 18.93
CA PHE A 359 -35.54 -4.02 18.76
C PHE A 359 -36.57 -4.36 17.67
N VAL A 360 -36.11 -4.82 16.51
CA VAL A 360 -37.01 -5.15 15.38
C VAL A 360 -37.93 -6.31 15.74
N ASN A 361 -37.44 -7.34 16.43
CA ASN A 361 -38.26 -8.43 16.94
C ASN A 361 -39.34 -7.95 17.93
N MET A 362 -39.00 -7.00 18.81
CA MET A 362 -39.96 -6.41 19.73
C MET A 362 -41.07 -5.65 18.98
N GLU A 363 -40.71 -4.84 17.98
CA GLU A 363 -41.67 -4.09 17.17
C GLU A 363 -42.52 -4.99 16.26
N LEU A 364 -41.96 -6.06 15.70
CA LEU A 364 -42.71 -7.07 14.93
C LEU A 364 -43.82 -7.71 15.78
N ASN A 365 -43.47 -8.11 17.01
CA ASN A 365 -44.44 -8.65 17.97
C ASN A 365 -45.52 -7.63 18.33
N ASN A 366 -45.14 -6.36 18.56
CA ASN A 366 -46.09 -5.30 18.91
C ASN A 366 -47.07 -4.98 17.77
N LYS A 367 -46.63 -5.13 16.51
CA LYS A 367 -47.45 -4.87 15.32
C LYS A 367 -48.11 -6.12 14.72
N CYS A 368 -47.98 -7.27 15.37
CA CYS A 368 -48.55 -8.56 14.94
C CYS A 368 -48.12 -9.02 13.55
N PHE A 369 -46.86 -8.73 13.16
CA PHE A 369 -46.25 -9.32 11.96
C PHE A 369 -45.70 -10.72 12.25
N GLU A 370 -45.38 -11.49 11.20
CA GLU A 370 -44.74 -12.80 11.34
C GLU A 370 -43.38 -12.70 12.06
N THR A 371 -43.12 -13.66 12.96
CA THR A 371 -41.89 -13.70 13.74
C THR A 371 -40.71 -14.07 12.87
N ILE A 372 -39.71 -13.19 12.76
CA ILE A 372 -38.48 -13.43 12.00
C ILE A 372 -37.37 -13.91 12.94
N GLU A 373 -36.70 -15.01 12.57
CA GLU A 373 -35.55 -15.50 13.32
C GLU A 373 -34.24 -14.80 12.88
N PHE A 374 -34.01 -13.58 13.39
CA PHE A 374 -32.79 -12.81 13.10
C PHE A 374 -31.48 -13.54 13.46
N ALA A 375 -31.53 -14.54 14.34
CA ALA A 375 -30.39 -15.38 14.69
C ALA A 375 -29.80 -16.12 13.48
N LEU A 376 -30.62 -16.45 12.47
CA LEU A 376 -30.15 -17.07 11.21
C LEU A 376 -29.30 -16.10 10.38
N TYR A 377 -29.65 -14.83 10.33
CA TYR A 377 -28.93 -13.80 9.57
C TYR A 377 -27.67 -13.29 10.29
N LEU A 378 -27.65 -13.44 11.62
CA LEU A 378 -26.47 -13.19 12.44
C LEU A 378 -25.47 -14.36 12.35
N ASN A 379 -25.94 -15.62 12.39
CA ASN A 379 -25.09 -16.81 12.56
C ASN A 379 -24.96 -17.75 11.36
N ARG A 380 -25.69 -17.58 10.24
CA ARG A 380 -25.54 -18.46 9.06
C ARG A 380 -24.09 -18.38 8.55
N ARG A 381 -23.33 -19.45 8.82
CA ARG A 381 -22.34 -19.92 7.85
C ARG A 381 -23.13 -20.18 6.58
N LEU A 382 -22.80 -19.49 5.49
CA LEU A 382 -23.05 -20.08 4.19
C LEU A 382 -22.45 -21.49 4.28
N LYS A 383 -23.32 -22.51 4.36
CA LYS A 383 -22.95 -23.82 3.87
C LYS A 383 -22.62 -23.53 2.43
N ALA A 384 -21.34 -23.39 2.19
CA ALA A 384 -20.82 -23.56 0.88
C ALA A 384 -21.22 -25.00 0.52
N ASP A 385 -22.17 -25.16 -0.39
CA ASP A 385 -22.23 -26.35 -1.26
C ASP A 385 -20.97 -26.34 -2.17
N GLU A 386 -19.79 -26.14 -1.57
CA GLU A 386 -18.50 -26.04 -2.25
C GLU A 386 -17.74 -27.37 -2.24
N ASP A 387 -18.21 -28.39 -1.52
CA ASP A 387 -17.55 -29.69 -1.44
C ASP A 387 -18.56 -30.82 -1.73
N GLU A 388 -18.74 -31.19 -3.01
CA GLU A 388 -18.85 -32.60 -3.48
C GLU A 388 -19.28 -32.85 -4.95
N GLN A 389 -19.26 -31.87 -5.88
CA GLN A 389 -19.62 -32.19 -7.30
C GLN A 389 -18.73 -31.67 -8.42
N GLN A 390 -17.50 -31.22 -8.16
CA GLN A 390 -16.57 -30.85 -9.26
C GLN A 390 -15.14 -31.30 -8.99
N ALA A 391 -14.92 -32.61 -8.87
CA ALA A 391 -13.58 -33.20 -8.82
C ALA A 391 -13.23 -34.06 -10.05
N THR A 392 -13.96 -33.97 -11.17
CA THR A 392 -13.63 -34.78 -12.36
C THR A 392 -13.90 -34.13 -13.72
N ILE A 393 -14.07 -32.80 -13.81
CA ILE A 393 -14.29 -32.12 -15.11
C ILE A 393 -13.21 -31.07 -15.48
N LYS A 394 -12.33 -30.62 -14.57
CA LYS A 394 -11.58 -29.36 -14.76
C LYS A 394 -10.10 -29.47 -15.13
N THR A 395 -9.78 -30.15 -16.23
CA THR A 395 -8.43 -30.05 -16.83
C THR A 395 -8.49 -29.58 -18.27
N ILE A 396 -9.44 -30.13 -19.05
CA ILE A 396 -9.64 -29.78 -20.46
C ILE A 396 -10.20 -28.35 -20.59
N ASP A 397 -11.11 -27.92 -19.71
CA ASP A 397 -11.65 -26.55 -19.70
C ASP A 397 -10.58 -25.51 -19.39
N ALA A 398 -9.66 -25.80 -18.47
CA ALA A 398 -8.60 -24.86 -18.07
C ALA A 398 -7.58 -24.60 -19.19
N ILE A 399 -7.28 -25.63 -19.99
CA ILE A 399 -6.38 -25.51 -21.15
C ILE A 399 -7.07 -24.71 -22.26
N ASN A 400 -8.34 -25.02 -22.57
CA ASN A 400 -9.13 -24.27 -23.56
C ASN A 400 -9.35 -22.80 -23.15
N GLU A 401 -9.63 -22.53 -21.87
CA GLU A 401 -9.71 -21.17 -21.32
C GLU A 401 -8.37 -20.43 -21.45
N LEU A 402 -7.26 -21.11 -21.13
CA LEU A 402 -5.94 -20.50 -21.24
C LEU A 402 -5.56 -20.20 -22.70
N GLU A 403 -5.84 -21.10 -23.64
CA GLU A 403 -5.56 -20.88 -25.07
C GLU A 403 -6.36 -19.72 -25.67
N THR A 404 -7.61 -19.53 -25.22
CA THR A 404 -8.48 -18.45 -25.71
C THR A 404 -8.18 -17.10 -25.06
N MET A 405 -7.77 -17.08 -23.79
CA MET A 405 -7.48 -15.86 -23.03
C MET A 405 -6.03 -15.38 -23.14
N ARG A 406 -5.10 -16.23 -23.59
CA ARG A 406 -3.69 -15.87 -23.69
C ARG A 406 -3.47 -14.85 -24.79
N LEU A 407 -2.79 -13.76 -24.44
CA LEU A 407 -2.50 -12.69 -25.39
C LEU A 407 -1.51 -13.15 -26.45
N ASN A 408 -1.88 -12.93 -27.71
CA ASN A 408 -0.96 -13.05 -28.83
C ASN A 408 -0.07 -11.81 -28.87
N ARG A 409 1.20 -12.03 -28.55
CA ARG A 409 2.20 -11.01 -28.24
C ARG A 409 2.92 -10.51 -29.49
N PRO A 410 2.88 -9.21 -29.80
CA PRO A 410 4.01 -8.53 -30.44
C PRO A 410 5.03 -8.09 -29.36
N ASP A 411 6.32 -8.25 -29.64
CA ASP A 411 7.38 -7.76 -28.74
C ASP A 411 7.32 -6.24 -28.60
N ALA A 412 7.71 -5.74 -27.42
CA ALA A 412 7.81 -4.31 -27.17
C ALA A 412 8.69 -3.64 -28.23
N VAL A 413 8.13 -2.64 -28.91
CA VAL A 413 8.82 -1.85 -29.93
C VAL A 413 9.50 -0.69 -29.26
N THR A 414 10.75 -0.42 -29.64
CA THR A 414 11.46 0.79 -29.22
C THR A 414 11.13 1.92 -30.19
N LYS A 415 10.68 3.06 -29.66
CA LYS A 415 10.41 4.27 -30.43
C LYS A 415 11.13 5.46 -29.81
N THR A 416 11.68 6.34 -30.64
CA THR A 416 12.19 7.62 -30.17
C THR A 416 11.03 8.49 -29.68
N ILE A 417 11.33 9.49 -28.85
CA ILE A 417 10.30 10.46 -28.44
C ILE A 417 9.80 11.25 -29.63
N GLU A 418 10.67 11.60 -30.57
CA GLU A 418 10.29 12.27 -31.81
C GLU A 418 9.23 11.47 -32.56
N ASP A 419 9.54 10.21 -32.91
CA ASP A 419 8.62 9.32 -33.62
C ASP A 419 7.28 9.16 -32.88
N LEU A 420 7.34 9.01 -31.54
CA LEU A 420 6.15 8.85 -30.72
C LEU A 420 5.29 10.12 -30.73
N THR A 421 5.90 11.30 -30.66
CA THR A 421 5.17 12.57 -30.72
C THR A 421 4.56 12.81 -32.10
N GLU A 422 5.26 12.46 -33.17
CA GLU A 422 4.70 12.51 -34.53
C GLU A 422 3.50 11.58 -34.69
N ASP A 423 3.64 10.33 -34.22
CA ASP A 423 2.56 9.35 -34.23
C ASP A 423 1.33 9.86 -33.48
N MET A 424 1.54 10.51 -32.32
CA MET A 424 0.48 11.11 -31.50
C MET A 424 -0.15 12.37 -32.11
N GLY A 425 0.57 13.05 -33.00
CA GLY A 425 0.04 14.12 -33.83
C GLY A 425 -0.74 13.62 -35.05
N ARG A 426 -0.38 12.45 -35.60
CA ARG A 426 -1.03 11.87 -36.79
C ARG A 426 -2.29 11.07 -36.44
N ASN A 427 -2.17 10.13 -35.50
CA ASN A 427 -3.23 9.20 -35.09
C ASN A 427 -4.01 9.72 -33.88
N THR A 428 -5.24 9.21 -33.68
CA THR A 428 -6.06 9.54 -32.51
C THR A 428 -5.62 8.73 -31.30
N PHE A 429 -5.18 9.41 -30.25
CA PHE A 429 -4.80 8.81 -28.97
C PHE A 429 -5.81 9.14 -27.88
N LEU A 430 -6.40 8.10 -27.30
CA LEU A 430 -7.10 8.19 -26.03
C LEU A 430 -6.07 8.05 -24.90
N ILE A 431 -5.35 9.14 -24.62
CA ILE A 431 -4.38 9.18 -23.50
C ILE A 431 -5.07 9.03 -22.15
N ARG A 432 -6.33 9.46 -22.05
CA ARG A 432 -7.11 9.48 -20.81
C ARG A 432 -8.40 8.66 -20.94
N PRO A 433 -8.30 7.32 -20.92
CA PRO A 433 -9.48 6.46 -20.76
C PRO A 433 -10.19 6.75 -19.44
N ALA A 434 -11.48 6.41 -19.36
CA ALA A 434 -12.32 6.73 -18.21
C ALA A 434 -11.87 6.01 -16.90
N TYR A 435 -11.22 4.84 -17.01
CA TYR A 435 -10.70 4.10 -15.85
C TYR A 435 -9.38 4.66 -15.31
N GLN A 436 -8.73 5.58 -16.03
CA GLN A 436 -7.50 6.21 -15.57
C GLN A 436 -7.78 7.46 -14.74
N ARG A 437 -6.89 7.73 -13.77
CA ARG A 437 -6.98 8.95 -12.95
C ARG A 437 -6.74 10.22 -13.78
N GLN A 438 -7.29 11.33 -13.29
CA GLN A 438 -7.02 12.66 -13.83
C GLN A 438 -5.52 12.99 -13.81
N GLU A 439 -5.12 13.91 -14.70
CA GLU A 439 -3.73 14.37 -14.76
C GLU A 439 -3.32 15.06 -13.44
N VAL A 440 -2.15 14.68 -12.91
CA VAL A 440 -1.63 15.25 -11.66
C VAL A 440 -0.62 16.36 -11.98
N ILE A 441 -0.87 17.57 -11.46
CA ILE A 441 0.01 18.74 -11.58
C ILE A 441 1.15 18.66 -10.55
N ASN A 442 2.03 17.66 -10.69
CA ASN A 442 3.23 17.55 -9.86
C ASN A 442 4.49 17.78 -10.71
N ILE A 443 4.94 19.03 -10.75
CA ILE A 443 6.11 19.46 -11.54
C ILE A 443 7.38 18.74 -11.07
N LYS A 444 7.53 18.44 -9.77
CA LYS A 444 8.69 17.73 -9.24
C LYS A 444 8.82 16.32 -9.84
N LYS A 445 7.71 15.56 -9.87
CA LYS A 445 7.69 14.21 -10.48
C LYS A 445 7.88 14.28 -12.00
N ALA A 446 7.22 15.23 -12.67
CA ALA A 446 7.37 15.44 -14.12
C ALA A 446 8.83 15.77 -14.49
N SER A 447 9.49 16.63 -13.70
CA SER A 447 10.91 16.97 -13.91
C SER A 447 11.84 15.79 -13.70
N GLY A 448 11.54 14.87 -12.78
CA GLY A 448 12.32 13.64 -12.59
C GLY A 448 12.25 12.67 -13.78
N ILE A 449 11.16 12.70 -14.56
CA ILE A 449 11.05 11.93 -15.81
C ILE A 449 12.00 12.50 -16.86
N ILE A 450 11.94 13.83 -17.08
CA ILE A 450 12.82 14.51 -18.03
C ILE A 450 14.30 14.37 -17.62
N GLU A 451 14.60 14.50 -16.32
CA GLU A 451 15.96 14.28 -15.83
C GLU A 451 16.44 12.85 -16.09
N SER A 452 15.58 11.84 -15.94
CA SER A 452 15.94 10.44 -16.26
C SER A 452 16.30 10.27 -17.74
N MET A 453 15.56 10.93 -18.64
CA MET A 453 15.84 10.89 -20.07
C MET A 453 17.18 11.53 -20.40
N LEU A 454 17.45 12.71 -19.83
CA LEU A 454 18.72 13.42 -20.00
C LEU A 454 19.94 12.64 -19.47
N LEU A 455 19.73 11.80 -18.45
CA LEU A 455 20.74 10.91 -17.87
C LEU A 455 20.84 9.55 -18.58
N GLY A 456 20.02 9.30 -19.62
CA GLY A 456 20.01 8.02 -20.34
C GLY A 456 19.51 6.85 -19.51
N ILE A 457 18.71 7.10 -18.45
CA ILE A 457 18.11 6.05 -17.63
C ILE A 457 16.81 5.59 -18.30
N PRO A 458 16.70 4.32 -18.75
CA PRO A 458 15.48 3.78 -19.35
C PRO A 458 14.25 4.04 -18.48
N LEU A 459 13.15 4.46 -19.11
CA LEU A 459 11.86 4.62 -18.47
C LEU A 459 11.04 3.32 -18.55
N PRO A 460 10.09 3.08 -17.63
CA PRO A 460 9.21 1.94 -17.72
C PRO A 460 8.36 1.95 -19.01
N THR A 461 8.11 0.76 -19.55
CA THR A 461 7.33 0.51 -20.77
C THR A 461 5.96 1.20 -20.78
N ILE A 462 5.51 1.66 -21.93
CA ILE A 462 4.16 2.20 -22.16
C ILE A 462 3.30 1.16 -22.87
N PHE A 463 2.06 1.01 -22.41
CA PHE A 463 1.13 0.03 -22.94
C PHE A 463 0.00 0.75 -23.69
N ILE A 464 -0.20 0.36 -24.95
CA ILE A 464 -1.17 1.00 -25.85
C ILE A 464 -2.03 -0.09 -26.49
N CYS A 465 -3.34 -0.04 -26.28
CA CYS A 465 -4.31 -0.88 -26.97
C CYS A 465 -4.77 -0.19 -28.26
N ARG A 466 -4.64 -0.85 -29.40
CA ARG A 466 -5.15 -0.36 -30.68
C ARG A 466 -6.52 -0.96 -30.91
N ARG A 467 -7.53 -0.10 -30.83
CA ARG A 467 -8.93 -0.49 -31.04
C ARG A 467 -9.24 -0.69 -32.52
N ASP A 468 -10.28 -1.46 -32.80
CA ASP A 468 -10.74 -1.74 -34.17
C ASP A 468 -11.16 -0.49 -34.94
N ASN A 469 -11.63 0.54 -34.23
CA ASN A 469 -11.99 1.85 -34.77
C ASN A 469 -10.77 2.76 -35.08
N GLY A 470 -9.54 2.27 -34.89
CA GLY A 470 -8.29 3.00 -35.14
C GLY A 470 -7.83 3.90 -33.99
N ILE A 471 -8.56 3.95 -32.87
CA ILE A 471 -8.15 4.71 -31.68
C ILE A 471 -7.04 3.97 -30.93
N CYS A 472 -5.95 4.67 -30.65
CA CYS A 472 -4.87 4.20 -29.78
C CYS A 472 -5.17 4.57 -28.33
N GLU A 473 -5.61 3.60 -27.54
CA GLU A 473 -5.90 3.77 -26.12
C GLU A 473 -4.66 3.53 -25.26
N VAL A 474 -4.28 4.50 -24.44
CA VAL A 474 -3.12 4.35 -23.54
C VAL A 474 -3.57 3.65 -22.26
N VAL A 475 -3.15 2.40 -22.06
CA VAL A 475 -3.50 1.58 -20.88
C VAL A 475 -2.61 1.90 -19.68
N ASP A 476 -1.29 2.07 -19.89
CA ASP A 476 -0.35 2.52 -18.85
C ASP A 476 0.66 3.51 -19.44
N GLY A 477 1.13 4.46 -18.62
CA GLY A 477 2.12 5.46 -19.01
C GLY A 477 1.55 6.85 -19.30
N GLN A 478 0.24 7.07 -19.11
CA GLN A 478 -0.45 8.35 -19.25
C GLN A 478 0.33 9.54 -18.66
N GLN A 479 0.71 9.47 -17.38
CA GLN A 479 1.39 10.59 -16.71
C GLN A 479 2.81 10.83 -17.24
N ARG A 480 3.46 9.79 -17.80
CA ARG A 480 4.77 9.91 -18.46
C ARG A 480 4.60 10.66 -19.77
N LEU A 481 3.68 10.22 -20.63
CA LEU A 481 3.37 10.88 -21.90
C LEU A 481 2.96 12.34 -21.71
N LEU A 482 2.03 12.62 -20.80
CA LEU A 482 1.57 13.99 -20.53
C LEU A 482 2.66 14.90 -19.97
N SER A 483 3.63 14.34 -19.24
CA SER A 483 4.79 15.10 -18.75
C SER A 483 5.79 15.37 -19.88
N ILE A 484 6.04 14.40 -20.76
CA ILE A 484 6.92 14.59 -21.93
C ILE A 484 6.31 15.60 -22.89
N LEU A 485 5.06 15.40 -23.31
CA LEU A 485 4.32 16.33 -24.18
C LEU A 485 4.21 17.74 -23.58
N GLY A 486 3.90 17.83 -22.28
CA GLY A 486 3.81 19.11 -21.58
C GLY A 486 5.15 19.85 -21.50
N PHE A 487 6.28 19.14 -21.43
CA PHE A 487 7.59 19.78 -21.44
C PHE A 487 7.98 20.27 -22.83
N LEU A 488 7.74 19.43 -23.86
CA LEU A 488 8.02 19.73 -25.27
C LEU A 488 7.08 20.78 -25.87
N GLY A 489 5.91 21.02 -25.25
CA GLY A 489 4.91 21.93 -25.79
C GLY A 489 4.12 21.36 -26.97
N LYS A 490 4.14 20.04 -27.17
CA LYS A 490 3.51 19.37 -28.32
C LYS A 490 2.06 19.00 -28.02
N SER A 491 1.18 19.18 -29.00
CA SER A 491 -0.20 18.71 -28.97
C SER A 491 -0.29 17.22 -29.36
N TYR A 492 -1.42 16.60 -29.05
CA TYR A 492 -1.79 15.26 -29.54
C TYR A 492 -3.25 15.28 -29.99
N LYS A 493 -3.66 14.35 -30.87
CA LYS A 493 -5.06 14.21 -31.26
C LYS A 493 -5.83 13.35 -30.27
N ASN A 494 -6.91 13.88 -29.72
CA ASN A 494 -7.78 13.15 -28.79
C ASN A 494 -8.72 12.17 -29.52
N ASN A 495 -9.59 11.48 -28.76
CA ASN A 495 -10.60 10.56 -29.27
C ASN A 495 -11.66 11.19 -30.21
N LYS A 496 -11.79 12.52 -30.19
CA LYS A 496 -12.65 13.29 -31.11
C LYS A 496 -11.88 13.86 -32.30
N ASN A 497 -10.62 13.42 -32.50
CA ASN A 497 -9.71 13.92 -33.53
C ASN A 497 -9.44 15.43 -33.43
N GLN A 498 -9.52 15.99 -32.22
CA GLN A 498 -9.20 17.39 -31.92
C GLN A 498 -7.83 17.48 -31.26
N GLU A 499 -7.12 18.59 -31.50
CA GLU A 499 -5.87 18.86 -30.80
C GLU A 499 -6.12 19.07 -29.30
N ALA A 500 -5.31 18.41 -28.49
CA ALA A 500 -5.34 18.50 -27.05
C ALA A 500 -3.92 18.72 -26.51
N TRP A 501 -3.84 19.38 -25.36
CA TRP A 501 -2.61 19.68 -24.65
C TRP A 501 -2.62 19.09 -23.24
N SER A 502 -1.43 18.84 -22.71
CA SER A 502 -1.20 18.58 -21.29
C SER A 502 -1.64 19.77 -20.45
N ILE A 503 -2.19 19.55 -19.25
CA ILE A 503 -2.50 20.65 -18.31
C ILE A 503 -1.20 21.40 -17.94
N LYS A 504 -0.05 20.71 -17.98
CA LYS A 504 1.27 21.27 -17.70
C LYS A 504 1.95 21.84 -18.96
N ASN A 505 1.22 22.31 -19.97
CA ASN A 505 1.85 22.75 -21.22
C ASN A 505 2.93 23.84 -20.99
N HIS A 506 4.11 23.66 -21.57
CA HIS A 506 5.31 24.51 -21.41
C HIS A 506 5.76 24.72 -19.95
N TYR A 507 5.67 23.70 -19.11
CA TYR A 507 6.16 23.80 -17.73
C TYR A 507 7.68 23.94 -17.64
N LYS A 508 8.15 24.63 -16.60
CA LYS A 508 9.57 24.76 -16.26
C LYS A 508 10.02 23.60 -15.38
N LEU A 509 11.23 23.10 -15.60
CA LEU A 509 11.82 22.10 -14.72
C LEU A 509 11.84 22.61 -13.28
N PHE A 510 11.60 21.72 -12.32
CA PHE A 510 11.58 22.06 -10.91
C PHE A 510 12.91 22.70 -10.48
N LYS A 511 12.89 23.79 -9.72
CA LYS A 511 14.12 24.54 -9.39
C LYS A 511 15.18 23.68 -8.70
N ASN A 512 14.76 22.75 -7.84
CA ASN A 512 15.66 21.88 -7.08
C ASN A 512 15.64 20.46 -7.65
N ILE A 513 16.09 20.30 -8.89
CA ILE A 513 16.30 18.97 -9.50
C ILE A 513 17.41 18.24 -8.72
N THR A 514 17.34 16.91 -8.64
CA THR A 514 18.20 16.07 -7.81
C THR A 514 19.67 16.12 -8.26
N ILE A 515 19.94 15.83 -9.54
CA ILE A 515 21.29 15.66 -10.09
C ILE A 515 21.66 16.85 -10.97
N LEU A 516 20.84 17.15 -11.99
CA LEU A 516 21.09 18.21 -12.97
C LEU A 516 20.59 19.58 -12.47
N LYS A 517 21.15 20.04 -11.35
CA LYS A 517 20.71 21.26 -10.65
C LYS A 517 20.75 22.51 -11.52
N GLU A 518 21.70 22.60 -12.45
CA GLU A 518 21.86 23.73 -13.38
C GLU A 518 20.73 23.86 -14.42
N LEU A 519 19.97 22.79 -14.65
CA LEU A 519 18.80 22.80 -15.54
C LEU A 519 17.52 23.18 -14.79
N GLY A 520 17.59 23.33 -13.46
CA GLY A 520 16.48 23.74 -12.62
C GLY A 520 15.88 25.07 -13.07
N GLY A 521 14.57 25.11 -13.30
CA GLY A 521 13.84 26.30 -13.71
C GLY A 521 13.85 26.58 -15.22
N LYS A 522 14.56 25.79 -16.03
CA LYS A 522 14.59 25.96 -17.49
C LYS A 522 13.36 25.35 -18.18
N LYS A 523 12.94 25.93 -19.30
CA LYS A 523 12.01 25.33 -20.28
C LYS A 523 12.77 24.50 -21.31
N TYR A 524 12.05 23.72 -22.12
CA TYR A 524 12.62 22.99 -23.25
C TYR A 524 13.40 23.91 -24.20
N ASP A 525 12.80 25.03 -24.61
CA ASP A 525 13.42 26.02 -25.52
C ASP A 525 14.64 26.73 -24.92
N GLU A 526 14.85 26.64 -23.60
CA GLU A 526 15.98 27.24 -22.87
C GLU A 526 17.13 26.23 -22.66
N LEU A 527 16.98 24.98 -23.13
CA LEU A 527 18.02 23.96 -23.14
C LEU A 527 18.93 24.13 -24.37
N SER A 528 20.18 23.66 -24.27
CA SER A 528 21.09 23.62 -25.44
C SER A 528 20.62 22.58 -26.46
N ASP A 529 20.94 22.80 -27.73
CA ASP A 529 20.53 21.93 -28.84
C ASP A 529 20.90 20.44 -28.61
N ASP A 530 22.08 20.17 -28.04
CA ASP A 530 22.50 18.81 -27.66
C ASP A 530 21.55 18.14 -26.64
N LEU A 531 21.09 18.90 -25.63
CA LEU A 531 20.18 18.37 -24.61
C LEU A 531 18.75 18.22 -25.15
N GLN A 532 18.35 19.09 -26.08
CA GLN A 532 17.07 18.95 -26.78
C GLN A 532 17.07 17.69 -27.67
N GLY A 533 18.14 17.48 -28.44
CA GLY A 533 18.35 16.28 -29.25
C GLY A 533 18.32 15.01 -28.40
N ARG A 534 19.05 14.99 -27.27
CA ARG A 534 19.02 13.88 -26.31
C ARG A 534 17.62 13.52 -25.81
N ILE A 535 16.71 14.49 -25.66
CA ILE A 535 15.32 14.22 -25.25
C ILE A 535 14.52 13.61 -26.40
N LEU A 536 14.70 14.12 -27.63
CA LEU A 536 13.99 13.64 -28.82
C LEU A 536 14.45 12.24 -29.23
N ASP A 537 15.76 12.00 -29.21
CA ASP A 537 16.40 10.73 -29.55
C ASP A 537 16.22 9.65 -28.45
N PHE A 538 15.67 10.03 -27.29
CA PHE A 538 15.50 9.09 -26.19
C PHE A 538 14.56 7.94 -26.59
N GLU A 539 15.06 6.72 -26.44
CA GLU A 539 14.33 5.51 -26.79
C GLU A 539 13.36 5.08 -25.69
N LEU A 540 12.07 5.09 -26.01
CA LEU A 540 10.99 4.62 -25.16
C LEU A 540 10.47 3.27 -25.65
N SER A 541 10.23 2.37 -24.72
CA SER A 541 9.61 1.08 -25.00
C SER A 541 8.09 1.16 -25.00
N VAL A 542 7.46 0.75 -26.11
CA VAL A 542 6.02 0.79 -26.29
C VAL A 542 5.51 -0.59 -26.72
N VAL A 543 4.49 -1.07 -26.03
CA VAL A 543 3.82 -2.34 -26.30
C VAL A 543 2.47 -2.03 -26.93
N TYR A 544 2.28 -2.49 -28.16
CA TYR A 544 1.01 -2.37 -28.87
C TYR A 544 0.22 -3.66 -28.73
N ILE A 545 -1.00 -3.57 -28.20
CA ILE A 545 -1.93 -4.69 -28.11
C ILE A 545 -3.01 -4.43 -29.15
N ASP A 546 -3.02 -5.22 -30.22
CA ASP A 546 -4.03 -5.08 -31.27
C ASP A 546 -5.30 -5.86 -30.88
N GLU A 547 -6.43 -5.16 -30.76
CA GLU A 547 -7.75 -5.75 -30.41
C GLU A 547 -8.18 -6.82 -31.43
N LYS A 548 -7.86 -6.62 -32.72
CA LYS A 548 -8.10 -7.59 -33.81
C LYS A 548 -7.52 -8.97 -33.55
N LEU A 549 -6.34 -9.02 -32.94
CA LEU A 549 -5.64 -10.27 -32.63
C LEU A 549 -6.08 -10.87 -31.30
N ASN A 550 -6.68 -10.06 -30.42
CA ASN A 550 -6.99 -10.40 -29.03
C ASN A 550 -8.41 -9.98 -28.67
N LYS A 551 -9.43 -10.60 -29.29
CA LYS A 551 -10.83 -10.18 -29.13
C LYS A 551 -11.40 -10.27 -27.71
N HIS A 552 -10.81 -11.11 -26.86
CA HIS A 552 -11.20 -11.28 -25.46
C HIS A 552 -10.32 -10.48 -24.49
N PHE A 553 -9.46 -9.59 -25.01
CA PHE A 553 -8.57 -8.79 -24.18
C PHE A 553 -9.32 -7.63 -23.52
N ASP A 554 -9.21 -7.54 -22.20
CA ASP A 554 -9.71 -6.42 -21.41
C ASP A 554 -8.57 -5.43 -21.05
N PRO A 555 -8.58 -4.19 -21.61
CA PRO A 555 -7.64 -3.13 -21.25
C PRO A 555 -7.69 -2.73 -19.77
N ILE A 556 -8.86 -2.84 -19.12
CA ILE A 556 -9.08 -2.48 -17.71
C ILE A 556 -8.36 -3.48 -16.80
N ASP A 557 -8.52 -4.79 -17.02
CA ASP A 557 -7.81 -5.81 -16.25
C ASP A 557 -6.29 -5.67 -16.41
N LEU A 558 -5.79 -5.34 -17.62
CA LEU A 558 -4.37 -5.01 -17.80
C LEU A 558 -3.94 -3.78 -16.98
N PHE A 559 -4.72 -2.69 -17.04
CA PHE A 559 -4.44 -1.49 -16.26
C PHE A 559 -4.35 -1.79 -14.76
N ILE A 560 -5.29 -2.59 -14.24
CA ILE A 560 -5.30 -3.01 -12.84
C ILE A 560 -4.08 -3.89 -12.56
N ARG A 561 -3.73 -4.86 -13.41
CA ARG A 561 -2.56 -5.72 -13.22
C ARG A 561 -1.26 -4.94 -13.15
N LEU A 562 -1.09 -3.92 -13.99
CA LEU A 562 0.09 -3.07 -14.04
C LEU A 562 0.19 -2.10 -12.85
N ASN A 563 -0.94 -1.52 -12.43
CA ASN A 563 -0.97 -0.44 -11.45
C ASN A 563 -1.37 -0.84 -10.03
N ASN A 564 -1.91 -2.04 -9.83
CA ASN A 564 -2.22 -2.59 -8.51
C ASN A 564 -0.93 -3.05 -7.80
N LYS A 565 -0.35 -2.14 -7.02
CA LYS A 565 0.79 -2.40 -6.14
C LYS A 565 0.32 -2.36 -4.67
N PRO A 566 -0.25 -3.45 -4.12
CA PRO A 566 -0.75 -3.48 -2.74
C PRO A 566 0.37 -3.35 -1.70
N TYR A 567 1.62 -3.62 -2.10
CA TYR A 567 2.80 -3.53 -1.25
C TYR A 567 3.81 -2.50 -1.76
N PRO A 568 3.47 -1.20 -1.89
CA PRO A 568 4.42 -0.20 -2.33
C PRO A 568 5.50 -0.03 -1.25
N VAL A 569 6.72 0.32 -1.66
CA VAL A 569 7.74 0.84 -0.74
C VAL A 569 7.22 2.19 -0.27
N LYS A 570 7.12 2.36 1.06
CA LYS A 570 6.61 3.61 1.61
C LYS A 570 7.70 4.68 1.57
N ASP A 571 7.33 5.91 1.25
CA ASP A 571 8.24 7.04 1.41
C ASP A 571 8.64 7.19 2.88
N HIS A 572 9.92 7.54 3.10
CA HIS A 572 10.49 7.73 4.44
C HIS A 572 10.32 6.51 5.37
N SER A 573 10.38 5.30 4.83
CA SER A 573 10.44 4.05 5.61
C SER A 573 11.84 3.44 5.57
N PHE A 574 12.10 2.48 6.47
CA PHE A 574 13.36 1.74 6.43
C PHE A 574 13.58 0.98 5.12
N GLU A 575 12.50 0.47 4.50
CA GLU A 575 12.57 -0.16 3.18
C GLU A 575 13.15 0.78 2.11
N MET A 576 12.88 2.09 2.21
CA MET A 576 13.46 3.11 1.33
C MET A 576 14.85 3.55 1.82
N TRP A 577 15.05 3.77 3.13
CA TRP A 577 16.33 4.19 3.69
C TRP A 577 17.46 3.19 3.40
N ASN A 578 17.15 1.89 3.45
CA ASN A 578 18.06 0.82 3.08
C ASN A 578 18.60 0.96 1.64
N SER A 579 17.89 1.68 0.77
CA SER A 579 18.23 1.84 -0.64
C SER A 579 19.05 3.07 -1.00
N TYR A 580 19.26 4.03 -0.09
CA TYR A 580 20.07 5.22 -0.43
C TYR A 580 21.05 5.61 0.67
N SER A 581 20.68 5.38 1.94
CA SER A 581 21.53 5.68 3.08
C SER A 581 22.86 4.93 3.06
N GLU A 582 23.80 5.41 3.89
CA GLU A 582 25.12 4.80 4.00
C GLU A 582 25.06 3.33 4.42
N ARG A 583 25.85 2.49 3.72
CA ARG A 583 25.86 1.04 3.89
C ARG A 583 26.23 0.61 5.31
N SER A 584 27.22 1.26 5.92
CA SER A 584 27.72 0.94 7.28
C SER A 584 26.63 1.09 8.36
N ILE A 585 25.86 2.17 8.30
CA ILE A 585 24.75 2.49 9.20
C ILE A 585 23.65 1.43 9.08
N ILE A 586 23.26 1.13 7.83
CA ILE A 586 22.18 0.20 7.52
C ILE A 586 22.52 -1.24 7.91
N GLU A 587 23.73 -1.72 7.60
CA GLU A 587 24.19 -3.06 7.98
C GLU A 587 24.23 -3.22 9.50
N LYS A 588 24.66 -2.19 10.24
CA LYS A 588 24.68 -2.23 11.72
C LYS A 588 23.28 -2.30 12.31
N ILE A 589 22.32 -1.50 11.82
CA ILE A 589 20.92 -1.55 12.27
C ILE A 589 20.30 -2.92 11.99
N LYS A 590 20.56 -3.50 10.80
CA LYS A 590 20.09 -4.84 10.45
C LYS A 590 20.69 -5.93 11.32
N THR A 591 21.98 -5.82 11.63
CA THR A 591 22.69 -6.76 12.50
C THR A 591 22.07 -6.76 13.89
N ILE A 592 21.89 -5.58 14.51
CA ILE A 592 21.23 -5.46 15.82
C ILE A 592 19.80 -6.01 15.76
N THR A 593 19.05 -5.67 14.72
CA THR A 593 17.68 -6.17 14.57
C THR A 593 17.65 -7.70 14.54
N LYS A 594 18.49 -8.33 13.72
CA LYS A 594 18.57 -9.79 13.59
C LYS A 594 19.00 -10.47 14.89
N THR A 595 19.89 -9.86 15.66
CA THR A 595 20.32 -10.38 16.97
C THR A 595 19.17 -10.46 17.98
N TYR A 596 18.25 -9.49 17.94
CA TYR A 596 17.17 -9.37 18.93
C TYR A 596 15.77 -9.69 18.40
N GLU A 597 15.61 -10.05 17.12
CA GLU A 597 14.32 -10.26 16.46
C GLU A 597 13.47 -11.38 17.10
N SER A 598 14.10 -12.33 17.78
CA SER A 598 13.43 -13.47 18.40
C SER A 598 12.47 -13.07 19.53
N TRP A 599 12.74 -11.96 20.21
CA TRP A 599 11.95 -11.50 21.35
C TRP A 599 11.65 -10.00 21.31
N PHE A 600 12.47 -9.15 20.70
CA PHE A 600 12.28 -7.70 20.61
C PHE A 600 11.64 -7.31 19.27
N TYR A 601 10.32 -7.49 19.19
CA TYR A 601 9.50 -7.12 18.03
C TYR A 601 8.17 -6.56 18.50
N TYR A 602 7.57 -5.67 17.72
CA TYR A 602 6.20 -5.20 18.03
C TYR A 602 5.11 -5.98 17.28
N ARG A 603 5.36 -6.40 16.03
CA ARG A 603 4.50 -7.33 15.30
C ARG A 603 5.26 -8.61 14.98
N LYS A 604 4.75 -9.74 15.48
CA LYS A 604 5.29 -11.06 15.16
C LYS A 604 5.08 -11.37 13.68
N ASP A 605 6.06 -11.99 13.04
CA ASP A 605 5.99 -12.49 11.65
C ASP A 605 5.68 -11.41 10.60
N ASN A 606 5.99 -10.15 10.91
CA ASN A 606 5.81 -9.07 9.96
C ASN A 606 6.88 -9.15 8.87
N LYS A 607 6.44 -9.36 7.63
CA LYS A 607 7.31 -9.40 6.46
C LYS A 607 7.97 -8.04 6.15
N ARG A 608 7.42 -6.93 6.64
CA ARG A 608 7.95 -5.58 6.48
C ARG A 608 9.10 -5.31 7.46
N MET A 609 9.99 -4.39 7.09
CA MET A 609 11.13 -3.95 7.91
C MET A 609 10.74 -2.94 9.00
N ASP A 610 9.66 -3.26 9.70
CA ASP A 610 9.02 -2.37 10.67
C ASP A 610 9.83 -2.28 11.98
N ASN A 611 10.56 -3.34 12.36
CA ASN A 611 11.41 -3.35 13.55
C ASN A 611 12.68 -2.51 13.31
N GLU A 612 13.30 -2.63 12.14
CA GLU A 612 14.42 -1.82 11.70
C GLU A 612 14.05 -0.33 11.66
N GLU A 613 12.83 -0.03 11.19
CA GLU A 613 12.28 1.32 11.22
C GLU A 613 12.15 1.84 12.66
N LEU A 614 11.63 1.02 13.59
CA LEU A 614 11.52 1.37 15.01
C LEU A 614 12.89 1.68 15.63
N LEU A 615 13.90 0.85 15.36
CA LEU A 615 15.25 1.10 15.88
C LEU A 615 15.83 2.39 15.29
N THR A 616 15.66 2.63 13.99
CA THR A 616 16.14 3.85 13.34
C THR A 616 15.51 5.11 13.94
N LEU A 617 14.24 5.05 14.33
CA LEU A 617 13.56 6.13 15.05
C LEU A 617 14.25 6.41 16.41
N PHE A 618 14.64 5.37 17.16
CA PHE A 618 15.38 5.55 18.41
C PHE A 618 16.82 6.05 18.20
N VAL A 619 17.50 5.62 17.14
CA VAL A 619 18.83 6.14 16.79
C VAL A 619 18.75 7.65 16.55
N TYR A 620 17.74 8.12 15.82
CA TYR A 620 17.54 9.55 15.59
C TYR A 620 17.31 10.33 16.90
N LEU A 621 16.52 9.76 17.82
CA LEU A 621 16.25 10.36 19.12
C LEU A 621 17.52 10.40 20.01
N SER A 622 18.31 9.33 20.04
CA SER A 622 19.62 9.32 20.72
C SER A 622 20.54 10.38 20.12
N PHE A 623 20.66 10.44 18.79
CA PHE A 623 21.51 11.41 18.10
C PHE A 623 21.16 12.87 18.47
N LYS A 624 19.87 13.21 18.52
CA LYS A 624 19.42 14.54 18.93
C LYS A 624 19.73 14.87 20.39
N SER A 625 19.63 13.88 21.29
CA SER A 625 20.01 14.02 22.70
C SER A 625 21.50 14.32 22.84
N CYS A 626 22.35 13.52 22.19
CA CYS A 626 23.81 13.64 22.26
C CYS A 626 24.30 14.97 21.68
N LYS A 627 23.76 15.37 20.52
CA LYS A 627 24.16 16.61 19.83
C LYS A 627 23.84 17.86 20.63
N ASN A 628 22.69 17.89 21.30
CA ASN A 628 22.25 19.04 22.10
C ASN A 628 22.67 18.94 23.57
N LYS A 629 23.41 17.89 23.96
CA LYS A 629 23.87 17.60 25.32
C LYS A 629 22.75 17.66 26.37
N SER A 630 21.52 17.33 25.98
CA SER A 630 20.35 17.40 26.85
C SER A 630 19.35 16.31 26.49
N ILE A 631 19.08 15.46 27.48
CA ILE A 631 18.10 14.37 27.41
C ILE A 631 16.69 14.93 27.17
N HIS A 632 16.42 16.17 27.59
CA HIS A 632 15.10 16.78 27.39
C HIS A 632 14.80 17.16 25.94
N THR A 633 15.82 17.30 25.08
CA THR A 633 15.64 17.63 23.65
C THR A 633 14.83 16.57 22.89
N VAL A 634 14.82 15.34 23.42
CA VAL A 634 14.11 14.21 22.83
C VAL A 634 12.60 14.44 22.87
N PHE A 635 12.11 15.08 23.94
CA PHE A 635 10.70 15.48 24.05
C PHE A 635 10.36 16.57 23.05
N GLU A 636 11.25 17.52 22.76
CA GLU A 636 11.04 18.56 21.74
C GLU A 636 10.96 18.00 20.32
N THR A 637 11.66 16.89 20.08
CA THR A 637 11.78 16.27 18.76
C THR A 637 10.54 15.46 18.37
N ILE A 638 9.82 14.90 19.35
CA ILE A 638 8.64 14.06 19.15
C ILE A 638 7.35 14.79 19.57
N ASP A 639 6.28 14.55 18.81
CA ASP A 639 4.94 15.00 19.19
C ASP A 639 4.27 13.94 20.08
N ILE A 640 3.76 14.38 21.23
CA ILE A 640 3.07 13.52 22.20
C ILE A 640 1.67 14.09 22.42
N TYR A 641 0.65 13.29 22.10
CA TYR A 641 -0.75 13.71 22.22
C TYR A 641 -1.65 12.49 22.47
N ASN A 642 -2.90 12.72 22.90
CA ASN A 642 -3.89 11.65 22.98
C ASN A 642 -4.65 11.50 21.66
N SER A 643 -4.68 10.28 21.11
CA SER A 643 -5.63 9.93 20.05
C SER A 643 -6.91 9.38 20.67
N ALA A 644 -8.07 9.77 20.11
CA ALA A 644 -9.37 9.34 20.61
C ALA A 644 -9.52 7.79 20.62
N PRO A 645 -10.20 7.22 21.62
CA PRO A 645 -10.91 7.91 22.69
C PRO A 645 -10.09 8.22 23.95
N ARG A 646 -8.80 7.82 24.09
CA ARG A 646 -7.99 8.14 25.31
C ARG A 646 -6.49 7.77 25.29
N SER A 647 -5.90 7.21 24.24
CA SER A 647 -4.53 6.66 24.36
C SER A 647 -3.41 7.62 23.97
N LEU A 648 -2.37 7.70 24.80
CA LEU A 648 -1.11 8.40 24.49
C LEU A 648 -0.52 7.91 23.16
N THR A 649 -0.20 8.84 22.28
CA THR A 649 0.31 8.62 20.93
C THR A 649 1.60 9.41 20.74
N PHE A 650 2.59 8.76 20.12
CA PHE A 650 3.87 9.35 19.78
C PHE A 650 3.97 9.49 18.27
N ARG A 651 4.34 10.68 17.78
CA ARG A 651 4.51 10.93 16.34
C ARG A 651 5.82 11.64 16.09
N LEU A 652 6.61 11.06 15.19
CA LEU A 652 7.87 11.64 14.73
C LEU A 652 7.81 11.83 13.21
N SER A 653 8.23 13.00 12.75
CA SER A 653 8.28 13.28 11.31
C SER A 653 9.39 12.49 10.63
N LYS A 654 9.00 11.51 9.80
CA LYS A 654 9.95 10.66 9.07
C LYS A 654 10.74 11.40 7.98
N LEU A 655 10.23 12.55 7.52
CA LEU A 655 10.97 13.44 6.62
C LEU A 655 12.25 13.96 7.29
N LYS A 656 12.18 14.38 8.57
CA LYS A 656 13.35 14.85 9.31
C LYS A 656 14.43 13.79 9.45
N ILE A 657 14.05 12.51 9.52
CA ILE A 657 14.97 11.37 9.58
C ILE A 657 15.60 11.11 8.22
N THR A 658 14.81 11.25 7.15
CA THR A 658 15.31 11.15 5.78
C THR A 658 16.39 12.20 5.53
N ASP A 659 16.12 13.47 5.85
CA ASP A 659 17.09 14.55 5.68
C ASP A 659 18.35 14.33 6.54
N TRP A 660 18.18 13.77 7.74
CA TRP A 660 19.30 13.43 8.63
C TRP A 660 20.16 12.27 8.11
N LEU A 661 19.57 11.18 7.62
CA LEU A 661 20.32 10.09 7.02
C LEU A 661 21.08 10.55 5.77
N SER A 662 20.46 11.37 4.93
CA SER A 662 21.12 11.96 3.76
C SER A 662 22.26 12.92 4.15
N SER A 663 22.21 13.54 5.33
CA SER A 663 23.32 14.39 5.82
C SER A 663 24.57 13.59 6.20
N ALA A 664 24.45 12.27 6.41
CA ALA A 664 25.59 11.39 6.64
C ALA A 664 26.31 10.97 5.35
N GLU A 665 25.72 11.23 4.18
CA GLU A 665 26.30 10.86 2.90
C GLU A 665 27.43 11.81 2.49
N GLY A 666 28.57 11.23 2.07
CA GLY A 666 29.71 11.95 1.51
C GLY A 666 30.99 11.86 2.35
N GLN A 667 32.14 11.76 1.69
CA GLN A 667 33.46 11.55 2.30
C GLN A 667 33.92 12.64 3.30
N LYS A 668 33.26 13.82 3.32
CA LYS A 668 33.60 14.93 4.22
C LYS A 668 32.83 14.92 5.56
N ASN A 669 31.86 14.02 5.74
CA ASN A 669 30.98 14.00 6.92
C ASN A 669 31.30 12.87 7.91
N THR A 670 32.58 12.52 8.04
CA THR A 670 33.08 11.43 8.91
C THR A 670 32.60 11.57 10.36
N THR A 671 32.60 12.79 10.91
CA THR A 671 32.16 13.06 12.28
C THR A 671 30.67 12.78 12.49
N ASN A 672 29.80 13.25 11.60
CA ASN A 672 28.35 12.97 11.70
C ASN A 672 28.07 11.47 11.61
N ARG A 673 28.79 10.76 10.73
CA ARG A 673 28.66 9.30 10.60
C ARG A 673 29.05 8.57 11.88
N GLU A 674 30.18 8.94 12.49
CA GLU A 674 30.62 8.36 13.76
C GLU A 674 29.62 8.64 14.89
N GLU A 675 29.08 9.86 14.97
CA GLU A 675 28.01 10.20 15.91
C GLU A 675 26.77 9.31 15.72
N ILE A 676 26.36 9.04 14.47
CA ILE A 676 25.23 8.14 14.19
C ILE A 676 25.56 6.71 14.61
N LEU A 677 26.76 6.22 14.30
CA LEU A 677 27.21 4.88 14.70
C LEU A 677 27.28 4.70 16.22
N ASN A 678 27.61 5.76 16.96
CA ASN A 678 27.58 5.79 18.42
C ASN A 678 26.13 5.76 18.92
N SER A 679 25.23 6.56 18.35
CA SER A 679 23.80 6.50 18.68
C SER A 679 23.17 5.13 18.41
N ILE A 680 23.68 4.37 17.43
CA ILE A 680 23.26 2.97 17.22
C ILE A 680 23.69 2.08 18.39
N ASN A 681 24.90 2.27 18.94
CA ASN A 681 25.35 1.53 20.12
C ASN A 681 24.48 1.87 21.35
N ASP A 682 24.05 3.13 21.51
CA ASP A 682 23.15 3.52 22.60
C ASP A 682 21.80 2.80 22.53
N VAL A 683 21.29 2.58 21.31
CA VAL A 683 20.05 1.82 21.09
C VAL A 683 20.25 0.35 21.41
N GLU A 684 21.40 -0.23 21.06
CA GLU A 684 21.74 -1.60 21.46
C GLU A 684 21.84 -1.73 22.99
N LEU A 685 22.48 -0.77 23.66
CA LEU A 685 22.55 -0.69 25.11
C LEU A 685 21.16 -0.61 25.75
N PHE A 686 20.24 0.16 25.15
CA PHE A 686 18.84 0.19 25.57
C PHE A 686 18.16 -1.18 25.47
N ILE A 687 18.34 -1.92 24.37
CA ILE A 687 17.76 -3.26 24.22
C ILE A 687 18.33 -4.20 25.29
N GLN A 688 19.63 -4.10 25.59
CA GLN A 688 20.26 -4.87 26.67
C GLN A 688 19.66 -4.53 28.04
N LYS A 689 19.45 -3.25 28.34
CA LYS A 689 18.76 -2.78 29.56
C LYS A 689 17.37 -3.40 29.68
N VAL A 690 16.59 -3.39 28.60
CA VAL A 690 15.26 -4.04 28.56
C VAL A 690 15.39 -5.54 28.82
N ALA A 691 16.37 -6.22 28.22
CA ALA A 691 16.58 -7.66 28.43
C ALA A 691 16.84 -7.99 29.92
N VAL A 692 17.67 -7.20 30.60
CA VAL A 692 17.93 -7.35 32.05
C VAL A 692 16.64 -7.21 32.85
N LEU A 693 15.84 -6.16 32.59
CA LEU A 693 14.56 -5.96 33.26
C LEU A 693 13.58 -7.10 33.01
N THR A 694 13.51 -7.64 31.80
CA THR A 694 12.60 -8.74 31.47
C THR A 694 12.96 -10.05 32.19
N ARG A 695 14.25 -10.34 32.38
CA ARG A 695 14.70 -11.56 33.07
C ARG A 695 14.39 -11.58 34.56
N THR A 696 14.10 -10.42 35.18
CA THR A 696 13.70 -10.35 36.60
C THR A 696 12.41 -11.11 36.92
N PHE A 697 11.60 -11.42 35.90
CA PHE A 697 10.34 -12.15 36.04
C PHE A 697 10.47 -13.67 35.92
N GLN A 698 11.68 -14.18 35.65
CA GLN A 698 11.94 -15.61 35.53
C GLN A 698 11.80 -16.28 36.91
N LYS A 699 11.11 -17.43 36.96
CA LYS A 699 10.76 -18.12 38.22
C LYS A 699 11.89 -18.98 38.77
N SER A 700 12.78 -19.50 37.90
CA SER A 700 13.94 -20.33 38.25
C SER A 700 15.03 -20.24 37.18
N ALA A 701 16.29 -20.50 37.52
CA ALA A 701 17.41 -20.47 36.57
C ALA A 701 17.40 -21.63 35.55
N ASP A 702 16.64 -22.70 35.81
CA ASP A 702 16.52 -23.89 34.97
C ASP A 702 15.33 -23.85 33.99
N ASP A 703 14.42 -22.87 34.11
CA ASP A 703 13.32 -22.70 33.15
C ASP A 703 13.85 -22.19 31.80
N LYS A 704 13.37 -22.76 30.69
CA LYS A 704 13.67 -22.26 29.34
C LYS A 704 13.36 -20.77 29.27
N ASP A 705 14.36 -20.00 28.83
CA ASP A 705 14.36 -18.54 28.77
C ASP A 705 13.33 -18.03 27.73
N ASP A 706 12.04 -18.01 28.08
CA ASP A 706 10.94 -17.51 27.24
C ASP A 706 10.85 -15.97 27.33
N LEU A 707 11.92 -15.32 26.88
CA LEU A 707 12.05 -13.86 26.81
C LEU A 707 10.84 -13.17 26.14
N PRO A 708 10.24 -13.71 25.05
CA PRO A 708 9.04 -13.13 24.47
C PRO A 708 7.88 -12.97 25.47
N GLU A 709 7.60 -14.00 26.28
CA GLU A 709 6.50 -13.97 27.23
C GLU A 709 6.82 -13.12 28.46
N LEU A 710 8.06 -13.18 28.95
CA LEU A 710 8.53 -12.30 30.03
C LEU A 710 8.48 -10.82 29.61
N PHE A 711 8.78 -10.52 28.35
CA PHE A 711 8.66 -9.17 27.81
C PHE A 711 7.18 -8.76 27.67
N ASN A 712 6.27 -9.66 27.28
CA ASN A 712 4.83 -9.36 27.29
C ASN A 712 4.35 -8.97 28.69
N ARG A 713 4.85 -9.65 29.72
CA ARG A 713 4.56 -9.34 31.13
C ARG A 713 5.05 -7.94 31.52
N LEU A 714 6.28 -7.57 31.17
CA LEU A 714 6.81 -6.23 31.42
C LEU A 714 5.95 -5.14 30.74
N LEU A 715 5.46 -5.41 29.53
CA LEU A 715 4.63 -4.47 28.76
C LEU A 715 3.14 -4.47 29.17
N GLY A 716 2.71 -5.37 30.06
CA GLY A 716 1.30 -5.54 30.40
C GLY A 716 0.42 -6.07 29.25
N VAL A 717 1.01 -6.75 28.27
CA VAL A 717 0.32 -7.23 27.07
C VAL A 717 -0.21 -8.65 27.28
N LYS A 718 -1.54 -8.85 27.14
CA LYS A 718 -2.21 -10.16 27.31
C LYS A 718 -2.31 -11.00 26.03
N GLY A 719 -1.70 -10.56 24.92
CA GLY A 719 -1.86 -11.19 23.60
C GLY A 719 -0.57 -11.25 22.79
N LYS A 720 -0.62 -11.87 21.60
CA LYS A 720 0.55 -12.09 20.73
C LYS A 720 1.04 -10.85 19.97
N VAL A 721 0.34 -9.72 20.08
CA VAL A 721 0.62 -8.49 19.32
C VAL A 721 0.97 -7.37 20.28
N ARG A 722 2.12 -6.74 20.07
CA ARG A 722 2.55 -5.57 20.84
C ARG A 722 2.32 -4.31 20.01
N LEU A 723 1.93 -3.24 20.68
CA LEU A 723 1.79 -1.94 20.03
C LEU A 723 3.16 -1.23 19.99
N GLN A 724 3.29 -0.21 19.15
CA GLN A 724 4.52 0.60 19.10
C GLN A 724 4.66 1.51 20.33
N LYS A 725 3.53 1.94 20.92
CA LYS A 725 3.48 2.85 22.07
C LYS A 725 4.35 2.39 23.26
N PRO A 726 4.26 1.14 23.75
CA PRO A 726 5.07 0.70 24.88
C PRO A 726 6.58 0.80 24.65
N PHE A 727 7.05 0.64 23.41
CA PHE A 727 8.46 0.81 23.09
C PHE A 727 8.94 2.25 23.25
N TYR A 728 8.14 3.24 22.84
CA TYR A 728 8.45 4.65 23.08
C TYR A 728 8.50 4.98 24.57
N VAL A 729 7.51 4.49 25.34
CA VAL A 729 7.48 4.72 26.79
C VAL A 729 8.72 4.10 27.45
N LEU A 730 9.05 2.85 27.13
CA LEU A 730 10.28 2.21 27.63
C LEU A 730 11.53 3.01 27.26
N TRP A 731 11.62 3.47 26.01
CA TRP A 731 12.75 4.30 25.56
C TRP A 731 12.91 5.53 26.44
N PHE A 732 11.83 6.30 26.67
CA PHE A 732 11.88 7.48 27.53
C PHE A 732 12.25 7.15 28.98
N LEU A 733 11.68 6.10 29.57
CA LEU A 733 11.98 5.73 30.96
C LEU A 733 13.45 5.32 31.15
N LEU A 734 14.01 4.52 30.24
CA LEU A 734 15.36 3.97 30.38
C LEU A 734 16.47 4.90 29.86
N LEU A 735 16.11 6.00 29.19
CA LEU A 735 17.07 6.97 28.67
C LEU A 735 17.86 7.67 29.79
N GLY A 736 17.20 7.99 30.92
CA GLY A 736 17.80 8.66 32.07
C GLY A 736 18.32 7.73 33.18
N VAL A 737 18.42 6.42 32.92
CA VAL A 737 18.86 5.42 33.90
C VAL A 737 20.11 4.70 33.40
N ASP A 738 21.19 4.73 34.18
CA ASP A 738 22.44 4.07 33.82
C ASP A 738 22.35 2.54 33.90
N LYS A 739 23.19 1.87 33.10
CA LYS A 739 23.20 0.39 33.05
C LYS A 739 23.53 -0.22 34.42
N LEU A 740 24.48 0.35 35.15
CA LEU A 740 24.88 -0.14 36.48
C LEU A 740 23.69 -0.14 37.46
N ILE A 741 22.90 0.94 37.46
CA ILE A 741 21.69 1.05 38.30
C ILE A 741 20.67 -0.02 37.90
N ILE A 742 20.54 -0.30 36.60
CA ILE A 742 19.64 -1.35 36.10
C ILE A 742 20.10 -2.72 36.54
N ASP A 743 21.39 -3.02 36.46
CA ASP A 743 21.93 -4.32 36.86
C ASP A 743 21.78 -4.56 38.38
N GLU A 744 21.92 -3.51 39.20
CA GLU A 744 21.75 -3.58 40.67
C GLU A 744 20.27 -3.63 41.11
N LYS A 745 19.40 -2.83 40.48
CA LYS A 745 18.01 -2.57 40.93
C LYS A 745 16.95 -3.04 39.94
N ALA A 746 17.27 -4.02 39.10
CA ALA A 746 16.43 -4.48 38.00
C ALA A 746 14.96 -4.77 38.43
N ALA A 747 14.77 -5.48 39.55
CA ALA A 747 13.45 -5.88 40.02
C ALA A 747 12.59 -4.69 40.51
N LEU A 748 13.22 -3.67 41.09
CA LEU A 748 12.54 -2.43 41.49
C LEU A 748 12.12 -1.63 40.26
N ILE A 749 13.06 -1.44 39.32
CA ILE A 749 12.82 -0.69 38.08
C ILE A 749 11.71 -1.37 37.26
N ALA A 750 11.72 -2.70 37.14
CA ALA A 750 10.70 -3.44 36.41
C ALA A 750 9.29 -3.25 37.01
N LYS A 751 9.16 -3.20 38.35
CA LYS A 751 7.89 -2.90 39.02
C LYS A 751 7.43 -1.47 38.76
N GLU A 752 8.33 -0.50 38.84
CA GLU A 752 8.02 0.90 38.58
C GLU A 752 7.64 1.14 37.11
N VAL A 753 8.26 0.43 36.17
CA VAL A 753 7.88 0.46 34.75
C VAL A 753 6.46 -0.05 34.55
N MET A 754 6.09 -1.17 35.16
CA MET A 754 4.71 -1.69 35.10
C MET A 754 3.71 -0.69 35.72
N PHE A 755 4.05 -0.12 36.88
CA PHE A 755 3.23 0.91 37.51
C PHE A 755 3.09 2.16 36.62
N PHE A 756 4.15 2.56 35.93
CA PHE A 756 4.09 3.67 34.97
C PHE A 756 3.13 3.35 33.82
N PHE A 757 3.18 2.12 33.28
CA PHE A 757 2.28 1.68 32.22
C PHE A 757 0.81 1.73 32.63
N ASP A 758 0.48 1.30 33.85
CA ASP A 758 -0.89 1.29 34.35
C ASP A 758 -1.45 2.70 34.56
N ASN A 759 -0.63 3.63 35.07
CA ASN A 759 -1.08 4.99 35.40
C ASN A 759 -1.00 6.01 34.24
N ASN A 760 -0.22 5.71 33.19
CA ASN A 760 0.01 6.65 32.07
C ASN A 760 -0.63 6.18 30.75
N GLN A 761 -1.69 5.38 30.82
CA GLN A 761 -2.39 4.92 29.61
C GLN A 761 -3.06 6.08 28.87
N SER A 762 -3.65 7.01 29.63
CA SER A 762 -4.32 8.22 29.17
C SER A 762 -3.99 9.39 30.10
N LEU A 763 -3.49 10.50 29.55
CA LEU A 763 -3.21 11.71 30.35
C LEU A 763 -4.32 12.74 30.10
N GLN A 764 -5.07 13.13 31.12
CA GLN A 764 -6.08 14.18 30.93
C GLN A 764 -5.40 15.52 30.64
N ARG A 765 -5.99 16.33 29.76
CA ARG A 765 -5.51 17.70 29.54
C ARG A 765 -5.85 18.51 30.78
N ASP A 766 -4.84 19.15 31.35
CA ASP A 766 -5.02 20.20 32.34
C ASP A 766 -5.21 21.54 31.58
N GLU A 767 -5.87 22.52 32.18
CA GLU A 767 -6.11 23.85 31.56
C GLU A 767 -4.79 24.62 31.35
N THR A 768 -3.71 24.20 32.01
CA THR A 768 -2.41 24.88 32.02
C THR A 768 -1.26 24.09 31.40
N LEU A 769 -1.35 22.76 31.31
CA LEU A 769 -0.26 21.89 30.86
C LEU A 769 -0.67 21.03 29.66
N THR A 770 0.20 20.94 28.66
CA THR A 770 -0.05 20.04 27.53
C THR A 770 0.15 18.58 27.94
N VAL A 771 -0.45 17.64 27.19
CA VAL A 771 -0.24 16.19 27.39
C VAL A 771 1.24 15.81 27.40
N LYS A 772 2.05 16.52 26.59
CA LYS A 772 3.49 16.34 26.51
C LYS A 772 4.19 16.78 27.79
N ASP A 773 3.78 17.90 28.38
CA ASP A 773 4.38 18.41 29.63
C ASP A 773 4.06 17.48 30.81
N ILE A 774 2.83 16.99 30.89
CA ILE A 774 2.42 16.01 31.90
C ILE A 774 3.24 14.73 31.76
N PHE A 775 3.38 14.21 30.53
CA PHE A 775 4.20 13.03 30.27
C PHE A 775 5.66 13.24 30.68
N LYS A 776 6.24 14.39 30.32
CA LYS A 776 7.61 14.75 30.70
C LYS A 776 7.80 14.77 32.21
N ASN A 777 6.91 15.45 32.95
CA ASN A 777 6.96 15.52 34.41
C ASN A 777 6.90 14.13 35.05
N ASN A 778 6.07 13.23 34.52
CA ASN A 778 5.96 11.86 35.02
C ASN A 778 7.24 11.05 34.78
N VAL A 779 7.91 11.26 33.64
CA VAL A 779 9.23 10.65 33.36
C VAL A 779 10.31 11.21 34.28
N ASP A 780 10.34 12.53 34.51
CA ASP A 780 11.31 13.18 35.40
C ASP A 780 11.13 12.72 36.86
N ALA A 781 9.89 12.53 37.30
CA ALA A 781 9.57 11.95 38.61
C ALA A 781 10.05 10.49 38.71
N PHE A 782 9.90 9.70 37.65
CA PHE A 782 10.43 8.34 37.57
C PHE A 782 11.96 8.32 37.68
N TRP A 783 12.67 9.15 36.91
CA TRP A 783 14.12 9.23 36.96
C TRP A 783 14.63 9.63 38.34
N THR A 784 13.98 10.62 38.97
CA THR A 784 14.33 11.04 40.33
C THR A 784 14.19 9.87 41.29
N LYS A 785 13.04 9.17 41.28
CA LYS A 785 12.77 8.03 42.18
C LYS A 785 13.77 6.88 42.02
N ILE A 786 14.24 6.60 40.81
CA ILE A 786 15.19 5.52 40.52
C ILE A 786 16.64 5.91 40.83
N ASN A 787 17.00 7.19 40.65
CA ASN A 787 18.37 7.66 40.88
C ASN A 787 18.63 8.07 42.35
N THR A 788 17.60 8.37 43.15
CA THR A 788 17.74 8.74 44.58
C THR A 788 17.61 7.57 45.56
N ASN A 789 16.89 6.52 45.19
CA ASN A 789 16.80 5.27 45.97
C ASN A 789 17.80 4.27 45.43
#